data_AF-A0A3M6X822-F1
#
_entry.id   AF-A0A3M6X822-F1
#
_cell.length_a   1.000
_cell.length_b   1.000
_cell.length_c   1.000
_cell.angle_alpha   90.00
_cell.angle_beta   90.00
_cell.angle_gamma   90.00
#
_symmetry.space_group_name_H-M   'P 1'
#
loop_
_entity.id
_entity.type
_entity.pdbx_description
1 polymer ?
#
loop_
_entity_poly.entity_id
_entity_poly.type
_entity_poly.pdbx_seq_one_letter_code
_entity_poly.pdbx_strand_id
1 'polypeptide(L)'
;MPSAMNKPNGVMKIEEIIHNETPRLLVLHDRGQEDIVRVIADVLGQAYVLVPSLDGAAGQPDNVVIGMDNGKIKKREDLRRKGRTTVTTHCIDALDLRDEEVTSYCDYEYLYTEKPFVRRDVARFLGFVLGQIKPHDDLKKKARTTLLSTTFPDVRTALPNLDILSVGADSVELRVDLLQEPTPDSPMMSVPSIRYVGEQVMLLRQRTELPIIFTTRCTKENGRFPMDDPMLFYQYLRKAVQWGCEYIDVELWLPEEIRQKLAAEKGSSRIISAWHDFSGKFKWSSAEAQQLFREGAVYGDIVKMIALSNTTEENYELEYFRSVIQTSYAHPPLSGLNMGSVGQLSRTLNKVFTPITHPLLPMIAAPGQLSAAEINSTLHSMGQMPKLDMYAIGNVRQNGQAMFFEKCLNELSLPHQLLCIERIAPGAIERFISTPTFGGAHINPPLPASASFLPKLSNAATAVGQVDTVVAHSTPSGKLLMGDNSTWKGIRATLTREFVPSAYAGQAALVLASQESQAAAAMFALMSLNIGPIYTIGFQAKGMAASNVHQFRGLDDMKKMEAPFVIISALPAEKSFIVSPLLKHYSSMVKKRESGKVFVDLSNGVRGKGDSVATATTLGWSAYGIADVNAWTTVETLRLLVGQNVPYDFVRLAAGRSLYR
;
A
#
# COMPACT_ATOMS: atom_id res chain seq x y z
N MET A 1 -36.03 18.45 9.73
CA MET A 1 -35.34 19.17 8.64
C MET A 1 -34.50 20.28 9.25
N PRO A 2 -33.19 20.35 8.96
CA PRO A 2 -32.46 21.60 8.98
C PRO A 2 -31.91 21.94 7.58
N SER A 3 -31.89 23.24 7.35
CA SER A 3 -31.69 23.99 6.11
C SER A 3 -30.31 23.86 5.48
N ALA A 4 -30.31 23.78 4.15
CA ALA A 4 -29.13 23.88 3.30
C ALA A 4 -28.49 25.29 3.39
N MET A 5 -27.18 25.32 3.69
CA MET A 5 -26.30 26.44 3.37
C MET A 5 -25.41 26.02 2.19
N ASN A 6 -25.64 26.64 1.04
CA ASN A 6 -24.81 26.52 -0.15
C ASN A 6 -23.42 27.12 0.12
N LYS A 7 -22.36 26.31 -0.04
CA LYS A 7 -20.98 26.79 -0.23
C LYS A 7 -20.67 26.91 -1.73
N PRO A 8 -20.13 28.03 -2.22
CA PRO A 8 -19.68 28.17 -3.60
C PRO A 8 -18.23 27.67 -3.72
N ASN A 9 -18.07 26.50 -4.35
CA ASN A 9 -16.90 25.98 -5.07
C ASN A 9 -17.05 24.45 -5.10
N GLY A 10 -17.88 23.97 -6.03
CA GLY A 10 -18.15 22.56 -6.25
C GLY A 10 -16.97 21.87 -6.93
N VAL A 11 -15.87 21.69 -6.21
CA VAL A 11 -14.90 20.63 -6.52
C VAL A 11 -15.40 19.40 -5.78
N MET A 12 -15.81 18.37 -6.52
CA MET A 12 -16.18 17.08 -5.93
C MET A 12 -15.02 16.62 -5.04
N LYS A 13 -15.27 16.48 -3.74
CA LYS A 13 -14.27 15.97 -2.79
C LYS A 13 -14.09 14.49 -3.11
N ILE A 14 -13.10 14.14 -3.92
CA ILE A 14 -12.68 12.76 -4.10
C ILE A 14 -12.14 12.33 -2.74
N GLU A 15 -12.84 11.43 -2.03
CA GLU A 15 -12.51 11.05 -0.64
C GLU A 15 -11.11 10.41 -0.51
N GLU A 16 -10.53 9.97 -1.63
CA GLU A 16 -9.16 9.46 -1.74
C GLU A 16 -8.11 10.57 -1.94
N ILE A 17 -8.51 11.85 -1.86
CA ILE A 17 -7.59 12.99 -1.81
C ILE A 17 -6.89 12.95 -0.45
N ILE A 18 -5.62 12.60 -0.53
CA ILE A 18 -4.67 12.65 0.55
C ILE A 18 -4.46 14.12 0.97
N HIS A 19 -4.17 14.37 2.24
CA HIS A 19 -3.77 15.70 2.69
C HIS A 19 -2.60 16.21 1.82
N ASN A 20 -2.87 17.24 1.00
CA ASN A 20 -1.93 17.78 0.03
C ASN A 20 -1.05 18.91 0.60
N GLU A 21 -0.87 18.97 1.92
CA GLU A 21 0.07 19.92 2.51
C GLU A 21 1.49 19.50 2.14
N THR A 22 2.25 20.43 1.56
CA THR A 22 3.62 20.18 1.16
C THR A 22 4.45 19.83 2.41
N PRO A 23 5.03 18.61 2.50
CA PRO A 23 5.71 18.19 3.71
C PRO A 23 6.97 19.02 3.93
N ARG A 24 7.11 19.52 5.15
CA ARG A 24 8.26 20.34 5.58
C ARG A 24 9.31 19.43 6.18
N LEU A 25 10.37 19.13 5.42
CA LEU A 25 11.40 18.18 5.86
C LEU A 25 12.74 18.83 6.17
N LEU A 26 13.38 18.30 7.21
CA LEU A 26 14.81 18.39 7.46
C LEU A 26 15.39 16.97 7.34
N VAL A 27 16.29 16.77 6.39
CA VAL A 27 16.99 15.52 6.13
C VAL A 27 18.42 15.65 6.68
N LEU A 28 18.74 14.82 7.65
CA LEU A 28 20.11 14.68 8.15
C LEU A 28 20.78 13.55 7.39
N HIS A 29 21.89 13.83 6.74
CA HIS A 29 22.64 12.84 5.96
C HIS A 29 24.04 12.64 6.53
N ASP A 30 24.55 11.43 6.35
CA ASP A 30 25.95 11.11 6.66
C ASP A 30 26.91 11.93 5.76
N ARG A 31 28.15 12.11 6.23
CA ARG A 31 29.17 12.83 5.47
C ARG A 31 29.45 12.10 4.14
N GLY A 32 29.35 12.83 3.03
CA GLY A 32 29.54 12.29 1.68
C GLY A 32 28.31 11.59 1.10
N GLN A 33 27.18 11.63 1.80
CA GLN A 33 25.90 11.03 1.40
C GLN A 33 24.85 12.09 1.04
N GLU A 34 25.25 13.31 0.65
CA GLU A 34 24.31 14.42 0.35
C GLU A 34 23.32 14.13 -0.80
N ASP A 35 23.61 13.17 -1.69
CA ASP A 35 22.72 12.84 -2.82
C ASP A 35 21.36 12.29 -2.36
N ILE A 36 21.28 11.68 -1.18
CA ILE A 36 20.00 11.19 -0.63
C ILE A 36 18.99 12.33 -0.44
N VAL A 37 19.47 13.55 -0.13
CA VAL A 37 18.63 14.74 0.01
C VAL A 37 17.97 15.09 -1.32
N ARG A 38 18.75 15.02 -2.42
CA ARG A 38 18.23 15.22 -3.78
C ARG A 38 17.19 14.15 -4.11
N VAL A 39 17.46 12.88 -3.81
CA VAL A 39 16.51 11.79 -4.10
C VAL A 39 15.20 11.97 -3.32
N ILE A 40 15.27 12.31 -2.03
CA ILE A 40 14.08 12.58 -1.21
C ILE A 40 13.27 13.74 -1.80
N ALA A 41 13.94 14.83 -2.20
CA ALA A 41 13.27 15.96 -2.84
C ALA A 41 12.64 15.59 -4.19
N ASP A 42 13.33 14.79 -5.00
CA ASP A 42 12.81 14.28 -6.27
C ASP A 42 11.57 13.40 -6.08
N VAL A 43 11.53 12.55 -5.04
CA VAL A 43 10.38 11.71 -4.68
C VAL A 43 9.19 12.55 -4.19
N LEU A 44 9.46 13.69 -3.55
CA LEU A 44 8.46 14.62 -3.03
C LEU A 44 7.98 15.66 -4.06
N GLY A 45 8.57 15.70 -5.26
CA GLY A 45 8.26 16.75 -6.23
C GLY A 45 8.68 18.15 -5.76
N GLN A 46 9.72 18.24 -4.92
CA GLN A 46 10.19 19.48 -4.29
C GLN A 46 11.61 19.85 -4.72
N ALA A 47 11.94 21.12 -4.59
CA ALA A 47 13.34 21.56 -4.62
C ALA A 47 14.05 21.19 -3.31
N TYR A 48 15.38 21.21 -3.33
CA TYR A 48 16.19 21.03 -2.12
C TYR A 48 17.27 22.09 -1.96
N VAL A 49 17.73 22.26 -0.72
CA VAL A 49 18.86 23.11 -0.35
C VAL A 49 19.70 22.42 0.70
N LEU A 50 21.02 22.55 0.62
CA LEU A 50 21.95 22.09 1.65
C LEU A 50 22.35 23.28 2.53
N VAL A 51 22.22 23.12 3.84
CA VAL A 51 22.58 24.16 4.82
C VAL A 51 23.79 23.74 5.66
N PRO A 52 24.66 24.69 6.05
CA PRO A 52 25.83 24.37 6.86
C PRO A 52 25.51 24.21 8.35
N SER A 53 24.36 24.70 8.82
CA SER A 53 23.92 24.65 10.22
C SER A 53 22.39 24.73 10.33
N LEU A 54 21.85 24.35 11.50
CA LEU A 54 20.41 24.41 11.81
C LEU A 54 19.83 25.83 11.72
N ASP A 55 20.61 26.88 12.01
CA ASP A 55 20.16 28.27 11.86
C ASP A 55 19.81 28.61 10.41
N GLY A 56 20.53 28.01 9.45
CA GLY A 56 20.25 28.15 8.02
C GLY A 56 18.93 27.51 7.59
N ALA A 57 18.37 26.59 8.39
CA ALA A 57 17.12 25.90 8.09
C ALA A 57 15.88 26.78 8.39
N ALA A 58 15.97 27.67 9.38
CA ALA A 58 14.85 28.50 9.82
C ALA A 58 14.37 29.52 8.78
N GLY A 59 15.26 29.94 7.85
CA GLY A 59 14.96 30.92 6.81
C GLY A 59 14.48 30.34 5.48
N GLN A 60 14.36 29.01 5.35
CA GLN A 60 14.00 28.37 4.08
C GLN A 60 12.49 28.22 3.90
N PRO A 61 11.98 28.33 2.66
CA PRO A 61 10.56 28.09 2.34
C PRO A 61 10.08 26.69 2.75
N ASP A 62 8.78 26.58 3.03
CA ASP A 62 8.14 25.34 3.50
C ASP A 62 8.09 24.25 2.43
N ASN A 63 8.14 24.62 1.16
CA ASN A 63 8.11 23.73 -0.01
C ASN A 63 9.51 23.30 -0.50
N VAL A 64 10.52 23.36 0.38
CA VAL A 64 11.90 22.97 0.09
C VAL A 64 12.38 21.95 1.12
N VAL A 65 12.96 20.85 0.63
CA VAL A 65 13.65 19.87 1.46
C VAL A 65 15.01 20.43 1.87
N ILE A 66 15.27 20.44 3.17
CA ILE A 66 16.53 20.93 3.72
C ILE A 66 17.43 19.74 4.02
N GLY A 67 18.63 19.71 3.45
CA GLY A 67 19.66 18.75 3.79
C GLY A 67 20.71 19.34 4.73
N MET A 68 21.15 18.57 5.71
CA MET A 68 22.26 18.94 6.60
C MET A 68 23.11 17.72 6.95
N ASP A 69 24.41 17.93 7.03
CA ASP A 69 25.36 16.93 7.53
C ASP A 69 25.12 16.67 9.03
N ASN A 70 24.86 15.42 9.39
CA ASN A 70 24.56 15.04 10.78
C ASN A 70 25.73 15.30 11.74
N GLY A 71 26.98 15.26 11.27
CA GLY A 71 28.18 15.55 12.06
C GLY A 71 28.31 17.02 12.47
N LYS A 72 27.46 17.92 11.94
CA LYS A 72 27.45 19.35 12.27
C LYS A 72 26.47 19.73 13.39
N ILE A 73 25.76 18.76 13.96
CA ILE A 73 24.81 18.98 15.05
C ILE A 73 25.58 19.23 16.34
N LYS A 74 25.58 20.49 16.81
CA LYS A 74 26.26 20.89 18.05
C LYS A 74 25.43 20.60 19.31
N LYS A 75 24.12 20.82 19.23
CA LYS A 75 23.15 20.61 20.32
C LYS A 75 21.97 19.82 19.79
N ARG A 76 21.86 18.56 20.20
CA ARG A 76 20.85 17.61 19.69
C ARG A 76 19.42 18.03 20.04
N GLU A 77 19.26 18.72 21.17
CA GLU A 77 17.97 19.28 21.63
C GLU A 77 17.37 20.28 20.63
N ASP A 78 18.21 20.94 19.82
CA ASP A 78 17.75 21.91 18.82
C ASP A 78 16.93 21.25 17.69
N LEU A 79 17.09 19.93 17.47
CA LEU A 79 16.27 19.16 16.51
C LEU A 79 14.79 19.10 16.91
N ARG A 80 14.46 19.26 18.20
CA ARG A 80 13.07 19.26 18.68
C ARG A 80 12.30 20.55 18.36
N ARG A 81 12.91 21.54 17.68
CA ARG A 81 12.24 22.81 17.34
C ARG A 81 11.23 22.63 16.18
N LYS A 82 9.95 22.81 16.55
CA LYS A 82 8.68 22.35 15.95
C LYS A 82 8.24 22.95 14.60
N GLY A 83 9.12 23.02 13.60
CA GLY A 83 8.75 23.51 12.27
C GLY A 83 8.68 22.44 11.17
N ARG A 84 9.46 21.36 11.32
CA ARG A 84 9.73 20.40 10.24
C ARG A 84 9.81 18.98 10.82
N THR A 85 9.39 18.00 10.03
CA THR A 85 9.66 16.60 10.31
C THR A 85 11.14 16.34 10.04
N THR A 86 11.84 15.75 10.99
CA THR A 86 13.27 15.44 10.90
C THR A 86 13.48 13.98 10.59
N VAL A 87 14.16 13.70 9.47
CA VAL A 87 14.52 12.34 9.04
C VAL A 87 16.05 12.25 9.02
N THR A 88 16.62 11.37 9.83
CA THR A 88 18.04 10.99 9.69
C THR A 88 18.18 9.84 8.71
N THR A 89 19.17 9.88 7.83
CA THR A 89 19.36 8.89 6.77
C THR A 89 20.73 8.25 6.88
N HIS A 90 20.81 6.93 6.71
CA HIS A 90 22.06 6.20 6.80
C HIS A 90 22.22 5.20 5.66
N CYS A 91 23.39 5.25 5.02
CA CYS A 91 23.80 4.33 3.96
C CYS A 91 24.50 3.12 4.59
N ILE A 92 23.87 1.95 4.57
CA ILE A 92 24.35 0.78 5.33
C ILE A 92 25.51 0.04 4.64
N ASP A 93 25.72 0.25 3.34
CA ASP A 93 26.87 -0.28 2.58
C ASP A 93 28.06 0.70 2.54
N ALA A 94 27.93 1.87 3.20
CA ALA A 94 29.02 2.81 3.46
C ALA A 94 29.62 2.61 4.87
N LEU A 95 30.44 3.56 5.32
CA LEU A 95 30.92 3.59 6.71
C LEU A 95 29.71 3.82 7.64
N ASP A 96 29.52 2.93 8.62
CA ASP A 96 28.45 3.08 9.60
C ASP A 96 28.72 4.28 10.51
N LEU A 97 28.02 5.39 10.24
CA LEU A 97 28.09 6.65 10.97
C LEU A 97 26.85 6.89 11.83
N ARG A 98 26.04 5.85 12.11
CA ARG A 98 24.85 5.95 12.95
C ARG A 98 25.19 6.38 14.38
N ASP A 99 24.66 7.54 14.77
CA ASP A 99 24.68 8.06 16.15
C ASP A 99 23.28 7.89 16.76
N GLU A 100 23.13 6.86 17.60
CA GLU A 100 21.85 6.54 18.26
C GLU A 100 21.32 7.68 19.13
N GLU A 101 22.22 8.51 19.68
CA GLU A 101 21.80 9.66 20.47
C GLU A 101 21.17 10.72 19.57
N VAL A 102 21.76 11.05 18.41
CA VAL A 102 21.16 11.96 17.42
C VAL A 102 19.84 11.39 16.89
N THR A 103 19.81 10.11 16.51
CA THR A 103 18.60 9.45 16.02
C THR A 103 17.46 9.54 17.05
N SER A 104 17.76 9.49 18.35
CA SER A 104 16.74 9.59 19.41
C SER A 104 16.01 10.94 19.47
N TYR A 105 16.55 11.99 18.84
CA TYR A 105 15.93 13.33 18.72
C TYR A 105 15.27 13.57 17.35
N CYS A 106 15.39 12.64 16.41
CA CYS A 106 14.74 12.69 15.10
C CYS A 106 13.35 12.03 15.16
N ASP A 107 12.44 12.48 14.28
CA ASP A 107 11.11 11.85 14.17
C ASP A 107 11.23 10.46 13.52
N TYR A 108 12.09 10.34 12.50
CA TYR A 108 12.27 9.12 11.74
C TYR A 108 13.73 8.86 11.35
N GLU A 109 14.02 7.59 11.04
CA GLU A 109 15.31 7.09 10.56
C GLU A 109 15.08 6.29 9.26
N TYR A 110 15.79 6.66 8.20
CA TYR A 110 15.72 5.99 6.91
C TYR A 110 17.06 5.31 6.59
N LEU A 111 17.02 3.98 6.52
CA LEU A 111 18.17 3.17 6.10
C LEU A 111 18.06 2.85 4.61
N TYR A 112 19.17 2.88 3.89
CA TYR A 112 19.25 2.52 2.48
C TYR A 112 20.60 1.94 2.07
N THR A 113 20.66 1.40 0.86
CA THR A 113 21.89 0.92 0.19
C THR A 113 22.14 1.72 -1.08
N GLU A 114 23.39 1.96 -1.43
CA GLU A 114 23.75 2.54 -2.73
C GLU A 114 23.58 1.54 -3.88
N LYS A 115 23.92 0.27 -3.65
CA LYS A 115 23.97 -0.75 -4.72
C LYS A 115 23.26 -2.06 -4.33
N PRO A 116 21.99 -2.27 -4.75
CA PRO A 116 21.15 -1.37 -5.53
C PRO A 116 20.46 -0.31 -4.67
N PHE A 117 20.31 0.90 -5.21
CA PHE A 117 19.41 1.91 -4.65
C PHE A 117 17.98 1.65 -5.10
N VAL A 118 17.02 1.67 -4.17
CA VAL A 118 15.62 1.31 -4.43
C VAL A 118 14.72 2.52 -4.20
N ARG A 119 14.53 3.36 -5.22
CA ARG A 119 13.75 4.61 -5.10
C ARG A 119 12.32 4.41 -4.61
N ARG A 120 11.65 3.34 -5.02
CA ARG A 120 10.30 2.98 -4.55
C ARG A 120 10.22 2.81 -3.02
N ASP A 121 11.33 2.40 -2.37
CA ASP A 121 11.41 2.27 -0.92
C ASP A 121 11.34 3.65 -0.23
N VAL A 122 12.06 4.64 -0.78
CA VAL A 122 11.98 6.04 -0.31
C VAL A 122 10.56 6.57 -0.44
N ALA A 123 9.91 6.36 -1.60
CA ALA A 123 8.55 6.81 -1.84
C ALA A 123 7.54 6.15 -0.89
N ARG A 124 7.69 4.83 -0.65
CA ARG A 124 6.87 4.10 0.31
C ARG A 124 7.06 4.64 1.73
N PHE A 125 8.31 4.76 2.18
CA PHE A 125 8.64 5.26 3.52
C PHE A 125 8.09 6.68 3.73
N LEU A 126 8.43 7.62 2.85
CA LEU A 126 7.97 9.02 2.94
C LEU A 126 6.46 9.13 2.83
N GLY A 127 5.85 8.39 1.92
CA GLY A 127 4.39 8.35 1.76
C GLY A 127 3.71 7.97 3.07
N PHE A 128 4.23 6.98 3.78
CA PHE A 128 3.68 6.54 5.05
C PHE A 128 3.99 7.51 6.23
N VAL A 129 5.25 7.85 6.47
CA VAL A 129 5.65 8.64 7.65
C VAL A 129 5.17 10.09 7.60
N LEU A 130 4.85 10.60 6.40
CA LEU A 130 4.23 11.91 6.19
C LEU A 130 2.70 11.85 6.14
N GLY A 131 2.10 10.69 6.44
CA GLY A 131 0.65 10.51 6.52
C GLY A 131 -0.07 10.58 5.16
N GLN A 132 0.68 10.47 4.06
CA GLN A 132 0.14 10.53 2.71
C GLN A 132 -0.48 9.20 2.29
N ILE A 133 0.08 8.08 2.74
CA ILE A 133 -0.45 6.73 2.52
C ILE A 133 -0.88 6.19 3.89
N LYS A 134 -2.11 5.67 3.97
CA LYS A 134 -2.69 5.15 5.22
C LYS A 134 -3.18 3.72 5.02
N PRO A 135 -2.28 2.72 4.98
CA PRO A 135 -2.68 1.35 4.63
C PRO A 135 -3.73 0.77 5.57
N HIS A 136 -3.75 1.18 6.85
CA HIS A 136 -4.77 0.77 7.80
C HIS A 136 -6.19 1.17 7.38
N ASP A 137 -6.37 2.36 6.83
CA ASP A 137 -7.68 2.86 6.40
C ASP A 137 -8.20 2.05 5.20
N ASP A 138 -7.32 1.59 4.32
CA ASP A 138 -7.66 0.73 3.19
C ASP A 138 -7.96 -0.70 3.64
N LEU A 139 -7.15 -1.26 4.53
CA LEU A 139 -7.36 -2.59 5.08
C LEU A 139 -8.65 -2.68 5.91
N LYS A 140 -9.05 -1.61 6.60
CA LYS A 140 -10.31 -1.54 7.36
C LYS A 140 -11.55 -1.65 6.47
N LYS A 141 -11.46 -1.31 5.17
CA LYS A 141 -12.56 -1.46 4.21
C LYS A 141 -12.78 -2.91 3.79
N LYS A 142 -11.79 -3.78 3.98
CA LYS A 142 -11.88 -5.20 3.60
C LYS A 142 -12.75 -5.97 4.58
N ALA A 143 -13.54 -6.91 4.06
CA ALA A 143 -14.35 -7.80 4.89
C ALA A 143 -13.49 -8.72 5.77
N ARG A 144 -12.28 -9.05 5.30
CA ARG A 144 -11.31 -9.91 5.97
C ARG A 144 -9.89 -9.44 5.66
N THR A 145 -9.01 -9.58 6.64
CA THR A 145 -7.57 -9.29 6.50
C THR A 145 -6.72 -10.43 7.04
N THR A 146 -5.57 -10.66 6.41
CA THR A 146 -4.58 -11.69 6.78
C THR A 146 -3.19 -11.10 7.00
N LEU A 147 -2.35 -11.78 7.78
CA LEU A 147 -0.94 -11.42 7.92
C LEU A 147 -0.05 -12.64 7.72
N LEU A 148 1.05 -12.47 6.99
CA LEU A 148 2.07 -13.50 6.82
C LEU A 148 3.16 -13.30 7.88
N SER A 149 3.30 -14.22 8.83
CA SER A 149 4.38 -14.18 9.82
C SER A 149 5.67 -14.70 9.21
N THR A 150 6.69 -13.85 9.08
CA THR A 150 8.02 -14.28 8.62
C THR A 150 8.72 -15.01 9.75
N THR A 151 9.13 -16.26 9.51
CA THR A 151 9.81 -17.12 10.49
C THR A 151 11.28 -17.36 10.14
N PHE A 152 11.85 -16.51 9.30
CA PHE A 152 13.22 -16.63 8.84
C PHE A 152 14.19 -16.03 9.89
N PRO A 153 15.34 -16.68 10.14
CA PRO A 153 16.40 -16.10 10.99
C PRO A 153 17.05 -14.86 10.33
N ASP A 154 17.04 -14.78 9.00
CA ASP A 154 17.47 -13.61 8.21
C ASP A 154 16.50 -13.42 7.03
N VAL A 155 15.97 -12.21 6.87
CA VAL A 155 15.03 -11.81 5.82
C VAL A 155 15.58 -12.08 4.42
N ARG A 156 16.91 -12.01 4.22
CA ARG A 156 17.58 -12.30 2.94
C ARG A 156 17.18 -13.67 2.39
N THR A 157 16.91 -14.63 3.27
CA THR A 157 16.46 -15.99 2.92
C THR A 157 15.09 -16.00 2.25
N ALA A 158 14.21 -15.06 2.61
CA ALA A 158 12.86 -14.97 2.08
C ALA A 158 12.78 -14.21 0.75
N LEU A 159 13.71 -13.27 0.51
CA LEU A 159 13.61 -12.29 -0.59
C LEU A 159 13.38 -12.91 -1.98
N PRO A 160 14.02 -14.03 -2.38
CA PRO A 160 13.79 -14.61 -3.70
C PRO A 160 12.36 -15.09 -3.93
N ASN A 161 11.63 -15.44 -2.86
CA ASN A 161 10.30 -16.03 -2.92
C ASN A 161 9.23 -15.13 -2.28
N LEU A 162 9.58 -13.93 -1.81
CA LEU A 162 8.68 -13.09 -1.01
C LEU A 162 7.40 -12.73 -1.77
N ASP A 163 7.50 -12.49 -3.07
CA ASP A 163 6.35 -12.20 -3.94
C ASP A 163 5.36 -13.37 -4.00
N ILE A 164 5.85 -14.60 -3.94
CA ILE A 164 5.03 -15.82 -3.91
C ILE A 164 4.45 -16.02 -2.51
N LEU A 165 5.31 -15.94 -1.48
CA LEU A 165 4.94 -16.12 -0.07
C LEU A 165 3.80 -15.19 0.37
N SER A 166 3.74 -13.99 -0.20
CA SER A 166 2.81 -12.93 0.19
C SER A 166 1.49 -12.92 -0.59
N VAL A 167 1.27 -13.88 -1.49
CA VAL A 167 -0.03 -14.04 -2.17
C VAL A 167 -1.11 -14.37 -1.15
N GLY A 168 -2.18 -13.56 -1.14
CA GLY A 168 -3.27 -13.68 -0.16
C GLY A 168 -2.98 -13.04 1.20
N ALA A 169 -1.79 -12.46 1.42
CA ALA A 169 -1.45 -11.70 2.62
C ALA A 169 -1.80 -10.22 2.46
N ASP A 170 -2.30 -9.58 3.51
CA ASP A 170 -2.55 -8.13 3.56
C ASP A 170 -1.45 -7.35 4.29
N SER A 171 -0.58 -8.07 4.99
CA SER A 171 0.57 -7.52 5.71
C SER A 171 1.61 -8.62 5.92
N VAL A 172 2.84 -8.22 6.21
CA VAL A 172 3.93 -9.12 6.62
C VAL A 172 4.34 -8.81 8.04
N GLU A 173 4.38 -9.81 8.91
CA GLU A 173 4.85 -9.66 10.29
C GLU A 173 6.32 -10.07 10.38
N LEU A 174 7.17 -9.09 10.73
CA LEU A 174 8.57 -9.32 11.07
C LEU A 174 8.67 -9.72 12.54
N ARG A 175 8.90 -11.02 12.78
CA ARG A 175 9.18 -11.58 14.12
C ARG A 175 10.62 -11.32 14.50
N VAL A 176 10.86 -10.18 15.14
CA VAL A 176 12.21 -9.72 15.52
C VAL A 176 12.88 -10.70 16.48
N ASP A 177 12.09 -11.32 17.34
CA ASP A 177 12.58 -12.33 18.29
C ASP A 177 13.08 -13.63 17.61
N LEU A 178 12.69 -13.89 16.35
CA LEU A 178 13.14 -15.07 15.61
C LEU A 178 14.39 -14.82 14.77
N LEU A 179 14.75 -13.56 14.53
CA LEU A 179 15.95 -13.17 13.80
C LEU A 179 17.22 -13.67 14.53
N GLN A 180 18.26 -13.94 13.75
CA GLN A 180 19.58 -14.37 14.24
C GLN A 180 20.67 -13.57 13.54
N GLU A 181 21.31 -12.68 14.29
CA GLU A 181 22.42 -11.88 13.78
C GLU A 181 23.67 -12.76 13.64
N PRO A 182 24.28 -12.87 12.44
CA PRO A 182 25.41 -13.75 12.19
C PRO A 182 26.72 -13.14 12.71
N THR A 183 26.91 -13.16 14.03
CA THR A 183 28.16 -12.71 14.67
C THR A 183 28.87 -13.90 15.32
N PRO A 184 30.22 -13.97 15.28
CA PRO A 184 30.99 -15.10 15.82
C PRO A 184 30.72 -15.40 17.31
N ASP A 185 30.34 -14.37 18.07
CA ASP A 185 30.23 -14.41 19.53
C ASP A 185 28.78 -14.33 20.05
N SER A 186 27.76 -14.21 19.18
CA SER A 186 26.37 -14.20 19.66
C SER A 186 25.87 -15.60 19.98
N PRO A 187 25.37 -15.84 21.21
CA PRO A 187 24.66 -17.07 21.52
C PRO A 187 23.48 -17.24 20.55
N MET A 188 23.17 -18.48 20.16
CA MET A 188 22.10 -18.83 19.22
C MET A 188 20.67 -18.36 19.63
N MET A 189 20.53 -17.76 20.81
CA MET A 189 19.29 -17.33 21.45
C MET A 189 19.28 -15.87 21.94
N SER A 190 20.27 -15.03 21.61
CA SER A 190 20.24 -13.62 22.01
C SER A 190 19.26 -12.79 21.18
N VAL A 191 18.74 -11.71 21.78
CA VAL A 191 18.03 -10.66 21.04
C VAL A 191 19.01 -10.05 20.03
N PRO A 192 18.67 -9.98 18.73
CA PRO A 192 19.55 -9.39 17.71
C PRO A 192 19.77 -7.91 17.96
N SER A 193 20.91 -7.34 17.55
CA SER A 193 21.16 -5.91 17.73
C SER A 193 20.17 -5.04 16.96
N ILE A 194 19.85 -3.85 17.51
CA ILE A 194 19.01 -2.84 16.83
C ILE A 194 19.53 -2.53 15.43
N ARG A 195 20.86 -2.49 15.26
CA ARG A 195 21.51 -2.23 13.96
C ARG A 195 21.14 -3.28 12.92
N TYR A 196 21.28 -4.57 13.29
CA TYR A 196 20.91 -5.68 12.42
C TYR A 196 19.41 -5.66 12.12
N VAL A 197 18.56 -5.47 13.13
CA VAL A 197 17.11 -5.41 12.94
C VAL A 197 16.69 -4.29 11.98
N GLY A 198 17.32 -3.12 12.06
CA GLY A 198 17.07 -2.02 11.12
C GLY A 198 17.37 -2.41 9.68
N GLU A 199 18.48 -3.13 9.43
CA GLU A 199 18.78 -3.67 8.10
C GLU A 199 17.73 -4.66 7.62
N GLN A 200 17.24 -5.54 8.51
CA GLN A 200 16.19 -6.51 8.17
C GLN A 200 14.88 -5.82 7.78
N VAL A 201 14.49 -4.76 8.50
CA VAL A 201 13.32 -3.93 8.17
C VAL A 201 13.49 -3.27 6.80
N MET A 202 14.66 -2.67 6.54
CA MET A 202 14.98 -2.04 5.25
C MET A 202 14.88 -3.05 4.10
N LEU A 203 15.54 -4.20 4.22
CA LEU A 203 15.54 -5.25 3.20
C LEU A 203 14.14 -5.78 2.90
N LEU A 204 13.30 -5.95 3.94
CA LEU A 204 11.92 -6.36 3.79
C LEU A 204 11.11 -5.30 3.03
N ARG A 205 11.17 -4.04 3.47
CA ARG A 205 10.41 -2.93 2.88
C ARG A 205 10.77 -2.67 1.42
N GLN A 206 12.03 -2.83 1.04
CA GLN A 206 12.50 -2.72 -0.35
C GLN A 206 11.91 -3.81 -1.28
N ARG A 207 11.46 -4.93 -0.71
CA ARG A 207 11.06 -6.15 -1.45
C ARG A 207 9.59 -6.46 -1.43
N THR A 208 8.79 -5.79 -0.59
CA THR A 208 7.33 -5.95 -0.60
C THR A 208 6.64 -4.59 -0.66
N GLU A 209 5.39 -4.58 -1.10
CA GLU A 209 4.47 -3.43 -1.02
C GLU A 209 3.48 -3.58 0.16
N LEU A 210 3.52 -4.72 0.86
CA LEU A 210 2.62 -4.99 1.99
C LEU A 210 3.09 -4.27 3.25
N PRO A 211 2.15 -3.70 4.05
CA PRO A 211 2.44 -3.15 5.38
C PRO A 211 3.23 -4.12 6.26
N ILE A 212 4.21 -3.59 6.99
CA ILE A 212 5.03 -4.34 7.93
C ILE A 212 4.44 -4.22 9.33
N ILE A 213 4.23 -5.37 9.97
CA ILE A 213 3.96 -5.49 11.40
C ILE A 213 5.28 -5.84 12.08
N PHE A 214 5.75 -4.95 12.96
CA PHE A 214 6.95 -5.18 13.75
C PHE A 214 6.59 -5.79 15.10
N THR A 215 7.08 -7.01 15.37
CA THR A 215 6.71 -7.77 16.57
C THR A 215 7.94 -8.15 17.39
N THR A 216 7.98 -7.68 18.64
CA THR A 216 8.92 -8.13 19.67
C THR A 216 8.18 -9.05 20.63
N ARG A 217 8.38 -10.37 20.51
CA ARG A 217 7.67 -11.36 21.32
C ARG A 217 8.44 -11.75 22.59
N CYS A 218 7.83 -11.61 23.77
CA CYS A 218 8.47 -11.98 25.03
C CYS A 218 8.58 -13.49 25.27
N THR A 219 9.46 -13.91 26.18
CA THR A 219 9.68 -15.32 26.54
C THR A 219 8.45 -16.03 27.11
N LYS A 220 7.61 -15.34 27.89
CA LYS A 220 6.37 -15.92 28.44
C LYS A 220 5.31 -16.18 27.37
N GLU A 221 5.32 -15.40 26.29
CA GLU A 221 4.43 -15.55 25.14
C GLU A 221 5.10 -16.30 23.97
N ASN A 222 6.08 -17.17 24.27
CA ASN A 222 6.78 -18.04 23.32
C ASN A 222 7.61 -17.29 22.25
N GLY A 223 8.30 -16.24 22.66
CA GLY A 223 9.34 -15.56 21.89
C GLY A 223 10.69 -15.58 22.62
N ARG A 224 11.54 -14.61 22.31
CA ARG A 224 12.92 -14.53 22.84
C ARG A 224 13.22 -13.25 23.60
N PHE A 225 12.35 -12.23 23.56
CA PHE A 225 12.64 -10.99 24.28
C PHE A 225 12.49 -11.15 25.80
N PRO A 226 13.46 -10.66 26.60
CA PRO A 226 13.50 -10.82 28.05
C PRO A 226 12.48 -9.94 28.77
N MET A 227 11.71 -10.51 29.71
CA MET A 227 10.66 -9.78 30.43
C MET A 227 11.16 -8.89 31.57
N ASP A 228 12.39 -9.11 32.03
CA ASP A 228 13.04 -8.34 33.10
C ASP A 228 13.55 -6.96 32.63
N ASP A 229 13.54 -6.69 31.32
CA ASP A 229 13.85 -5.39 30.74
C ASP A 229 12.73 -4.88 29.81
N PRO A 230 11.64 -4.30 30.35
CA PRO A 230 10.58 -3.67 29.55
C PRO A 230 11.07 -2.48 28.70
N MET A 231 12.19 -1.86 29.06
CA MET A 231 12.73 -0.72 28.34
C MET A 231 13.40 -1.13 27.03
N LEU A 232 13.92 -2.34 26.97
CA LEU A 232 14.35 -2.95 25.71
C LEU A 232 13.20 -3.01 24.69
N PHE A 233 12.00 -3.43 25.10
CA PHE A 233 10.82 -3.43 24.23
C PHE A 233 10.51 -2.02 23.71
N TYR A 234 10.48 -1.04 24.62
CA TYR A 234 10.26 0.36 24.24
C TYR A 234 11.29 0.84 23.20
N GLN A 235 12.59 0.54 23.39
CA GLN A 235 13.63 0.94 22.45
C GLN A 235 13.40 0.37 21.04
N TYR A 236 13.10 -0.92 20.93
CA TYR A 236 12.88 -1.58 19.63
C TYR A 236 11.58 -1.11 18.97
N LEU A 237 10.48 -1.03 19.74
CA LEU A 237 9.19 -0.57 19.23
C LEU A 237 9.24 0.90 18.80
N ARG A 238 9.96 1.76 19.54
CA ARG A 238 10.22 3.14 19.15
C ARG A 238 11.05 3.22 17.86
N LYS A 239 12.10 2.40 17.72
CA LYS A 239 12.90 2.34 16.48
C LYS A 239 12.07 1.84 15.30
N ALA A 240 11.15 0.90 15.50
CA ALA A 240 10.20 0.47 14.46
C ALA A 240 9.30 1.61 13.97
N VAL A 241 8.83 2.47 14.88
CA VAL A 241 8.10 3.70 14.50
C VAL A 241 9.02 4.64 13.70
N GLN A 242 10.26 4.86 14.15
CA GLN A 242 11.22 5.70 13.43
C GLN A 242 11.57 5.15 12.04
N TRP A 243 11.65 3.83 11.87
CA TRP A 243 11.84 3.17 10.57
C TRP A 243 10.58 3.16 9.70
N GLY A 244 9.46 3.68 10.21
CA GLY A 244 8.21 3.77 9.47
C GLY A 244 7.52 2.42 9.27
N CYS A 245 7.57 1.52 10.25
CA CYS A 245 6.73 0.31 10.23
C CYS A 245 5.26 0.70 10.41
N GLU A 246 4.39 0.18 9.55
CA GLU A 246 2.97 0.52 9.55
C GLU A 246 2.24 0.08 10.82
N TYR A 247 2.69 -1.03 11.42
CA TYR A 247 2.17 -1.54 12.68
C TYR A 247 3.30 -1.92 13.63
N ILE A 248 3.05 -1.71 14.92
CA ILE A 248 3.85 -2.25 16.02
C ILE A 248 2.98 -3.14 16.91
N ASP A 249 3.44 -4.34 17.24
CA ASP A 249 2.79 -5.28 18.16
C ASP A 249 3.28 -4.98 19.58
N VAL A 250 2.39 -4.41 20.41
CA VAL A 250 2.68 -3.93 21.77
C VAL A 250 2.00 -4.87 22.76
N GLU A 251 2.79 -5.64 23.49
CA GLU A 251 2.26 -6.62 24.43
C GLU A 251 1.65 -5.98 25.68
N LEU A 252 0.51 -6.52 26.12
CA LEU A 252 -0.29 -5.93 27.20
C LEU A 252 0.39 -5.99 28.57
N TRP A 253 1.31 -6.93 28.78
CA TRP A 253 2.07 -7.04 30.03
C TRP A 253 3.02 -5.86 30.25
N LEU A 254 3.38 -5.11 29.20
CA LEU A 254 4.24 -3.94 29.34
C LEU A 254 3.62 -2.93 30.30
N PRO A 255 4.43 -2.29 31.16
CA PRO A 255 3.98 -1.20 32.04
C PRO A 255 3.15 -0.18 31.28
N GLU A 256 2.08 0.32 31.90
CA GLU A 256 1.16 1.24 31.25
C GLU A 256 1.88 2.51 30.76
N GLU A 257 2.86 3.00 31.52
CA GLU A 257 3.66 4.17 31.17
C GLU A 257 4.38 3.98 29.82
N ILE A 258 4.86 2.77 29.54
CA ILE A 258 5.50 2.43 28.26
C ILE A 258 4.46 2.38 27.14
N ARG A 259 3.31 1.74 27.37
CA ARG A 259 2.22 1.63 26.38
C ARG A 259 1.67 3.02 26.02
N GLN A 260 1.45 3.87 27.02
CA GLN A 260 1.02 5.26 26.85
C GLN A 260 2.04 6.07 26.05
N LYS A 261 3.33 5.93 26.38
CA LYS A 261 4.41 6.63 25.69
C LYS A 261 4.50 6.23 24.22
N LEU A 262 4.44 4.93 23.91
CA LEU A 262 4.39 4.44 22.53
C LEU A 262 3.16 4.97 21.79
N ALA A 263 1.99 5.02 22.44
CA ALA A 263 0.77 5.58 21.84
C ALA A 263 0.90 7.08 21.53
N ALA A 264 1.59 7.84 22.37
CA ALA A 264 1.87 9.26 22.14
C ALA A 264 2.91 9.50 21.04
N GLU A 265 3.85 8.57 20.86
CA GLU A 265 4.98 8.69 19.92
C GLU A 265 4.77 7.92 18.61
N LYS A 266 3.64 7.21 18.41
CA LYS A 266 3.43 6.29 17.28
C LYS A 266 3.41 6.93 15.89
N GLY A 267 3.29 8.25 15.79
CA GLY A 267 3.20 8.96 14.50
C GLY A 267 2.11 8.38 13.59
N SER A 268 2.49 7.99 12.37
CA SER A 268 1.60 7.33 11.41
C SER A 268 1.31 5.85 11.72
N SER A 269 2.12 5.21 12.57
CA SER A 269 1.98 3.79 12.92
C SER A 269 0.70 3.49 13.69
N ARG A 270 0.31 2.22 13.65
CA ARG A 270 -0.82 1.67 14.38
C ARG A 270 -0.36 0.65 15.40
N ILE A 271 -1.01 0.63 16.56
CA ILE A 271 -0.70 -0.28 17.65
C ILE A 271 -1.63 -1.49 17.55
N ILE A 272 -1.02 -2.67 17.44
CA ILE A 272 -1.68 -3.94 17.71
C ILE A 272 -1.41 -4.25 19.18
N SER A 273 -2.40 -4.04 20.05
CA SER A 273 -2.28 -4.40 21.46
C SER A 273 -2.41 -5.92 21.59
N ALA A 274 -1.34 -6.60 21.96
CA ALA A 274 -1.23 -8.05 21.88
C ALA A 274 -1.22 -8.72 23.25
N TRP A 275 -1.84 -9.89 23.34
CA TRP A 275 -1.80 -10.75 24.51
C TRP A 275 -1.93 -12.22 24.10
N HIS A 276 -1.13 -13.09 24.72
CA HIS A 276 -1.15 -14.53 24.44
C HIS A 276 -1.23 -15.37 25.71
N ASP A 277 -2.10 -16.38 25.70
CA ASP A 277 -2.11 -17.44 26.71
C ASP A 277 -1.52 -18.74 26.17
N PHE A 278 -0.46 -19.22 26.83
CA PHE A 278 0.13 -20.54 26.59
C PHE A 278 -0.15 -21.52 27.74
N SER A 279 -0.87 -21.09 28.79
CA SER A 279 -1.19 -21.96 29.93
C SER A 279 -2.28 -22.99 29.61
N GLY A 280 -3.14 -22.71 28.64
CA GLY A 280 -4.31 -23.53 28.30
C GLY A 280 -5.40 -23.48 29.38
N LYS A 281 -5.34 -22.51 30.29
CA LYS A 281 -6.29 -22.33 31.39
C LYS A 281 -7.23 -21.15 31.19
N PHE A 282 -6.92 -20.26 30.24
CA PHE A 282 -7.74 -19.09 29.96
C PHE A 282 -9.13 -19.47 29.46
N LYS A 283 -10.13 -18.65 29.81
CA LYS A 283 -11.53 -18.85 29.42
C LYS A 283 -12.09 -17.58 28.79
N TRP A 284 -12.59 -17.69 27.56
CA TRP A 284 -13.19 -16.56 26.83
C TRP A 284 -14.46 -16.01 27.47
N SER A 285 -15.17 -16.85 28.23
CA SER A 285 -16.37 -16.50 29.00
C SER A 285 -16.08 -15.73 30.29
N SER A 286 -14.80 -15.59 30.68
CA SER A 286 -14.41 -14.98 31.95
C SER A 286 -14.51 -13.45 31.95
N ALA A 287 -14.63 -12.86 33.15
CA ALA A 287 -14.49 -11.42 33.34
C ALA A 287 -13.08 -10.91 32.98
N GLU A 288 -12.06 -11.77 33.13
CA GLU A 288 -10.68 -11.50 32.74
C GLU A 288 -10.58 -11.23 31.23
N ALA A 289 -11.23 -12.03 30.38
CA ALA A 289 -11.23 -11.80 28.93
C ALA A 289 -11.75 -10.40 28.56
N GLN A 290 -12.82 -9.96 29.20
CA GLN A 290 -13.38 -8.61 29.01
C GLN A 290 -12.44 -7.52 29.53
N GLN A 291 -11.75 -7.77 30.64
CA GLN A 291 -10.78 -6.85 31.20
C GLN A 291 -9.56 -6.68 30.29
N LEU A 292 -8.97 -7.78 29.82
CA LEU A 292 -7.85 -7.77 28.88
C LEU A 292 -8.19 -7.00 27.60
N PHE A 293 -9.39 -7.20 27.06
CA PHE A 293 -9.84 -6.43 25.90
C PHE A 293 -9.92 -4.93 26.21
N ARG A 294 -10.53 -4.54 27.33
CA ARG A 294 -10.63 -3.12 27.73
C ARG A 294 -9.27 -2.48 27.90
N GLU A 295 -8.33 -3.15 28.55
CA GLU A 295 -6.97 -2.65 28.78
C GLU A 295 -6.21 -2.49 27.46
N GLY A 296 -6.33 -3.46 26.54
CA GLY A 296 -5.73 -3.35 25.22
C GLY A 296 -6.38 -2.27 24.36
N ALA A 297 -7.68 -2.04 24.54
CA ALA A 297 -8.44 -1.04 23.79
C ALA A 297 -8.07 0.42 24.14
N VAL A 298 -7.40 0.66 25.28
CA VAL A 298 -7.00 2.02 25.69
C VAL A 298 -6.01 2.63 24.70
N TYR A 299 -5.04 1.85 24.22
CA TYR A 299 -3.95 2.32 23.36
C TYR A 299 -3.84 1.60 22.01
N GLY A 300 -4.55 0.48 21.85
CA GLY A 300 -4.56 -0.30 20.61
C GLY A 300 -5.50 0.25 19.55
N ASP A 301 -5.01 0.33 18.31
CA ASP A 301 -5.86 0.51 17.13
C ASP A 301 -6.49 -0.83 16.70
N ILE A 302 -5.92 -1.94 17.17
CA ILE A 302 -6.40 -3.32 17.05
C ILE A 302 -6.08 -4.04 18.36
N VAL A 303 -7.01 -4.85 18.87
CA VAL A 303 -6.73 -5.72 20.03
C VAL A 303 -6.54 -7.14 19.52
N LYS A 304 -5.38 -7.73 19.80
CA LYS A 304 -4.98 -9.09 19.42
C LYS A 304 -4.93 -9.97 20.67
N MET A 305 -5.83 -10.94 20.75
CA MET A 305 -5.89 -11.90 21.86
C MET A 305 -5.82 -13.32 21.31
N ILE A 306 -4.81 -14.07 21.73
CA ILE A 306 -4.57 -15.43 21.22
C ILE A 306 -4.43 -16.40 22.39
N ALA A 307 -5.28 -17.41 22.47
CA ALA A 307 -5.26 -18.37 23.57
C ALA A 307 -4.92 -19.78 23.09
N LEU A 308 -4.16 -20.54 23.86
CA LEU A 308 -4.05 -21.98 23.66
C LEU A 308 -5.39 -22.64 24.03
N SER A 309 -5.93 -23.44 23.12
CA SER A 309 -7.19 -24.13 23.34
C SER A 309 -6.98 -25.64 23.43
N ASN A 310 -7.77 -26.27 24.29
CA ASN A 310 -7.75 -27.72 24.53
C ASN A 310 -9.01 -28.42 23.99
N THR A 311 -10.10 -27.68 23.74
CA THR A 311 -11.37 -28.27 23.30
C THR A 311 -12.04 -27.46 22.19
N THR A 312 -12.93 -28.11 21.44
CA THR A 312 -13.66 -27.44 20.35
C THR A 312 -14.60 -26.35 20.88
N GLU A 313 -15.17 -26.55 22.07
CA GLU A 313 -16.14 -25.67 22.70
C GLU A 313 -15.57 -24.26 22.94
N GLU A 314 -14.28 -24.16 23.25
CA GLU A 314 -13.60 -22.88 23.47
C GLU A 314 -13.54 -22.01 22.21
N ASN A 315 -13.69 -22.60 21.01
CA ASN A 315 -13.86 -21.82 19.78
C ASN A 315 -15.23 -21.13 19.73
N TYR A 316 -16.29 -21.81 20.19
CA TYR A 316 -17.63 -21.21 20.25
C TYR A 316 -17.70 -20.12 21.33
N GLU A 317 -17.01 -20.31 22.45
CA GLU A 317 -16.88 -19.28 23.48
C GLU A 317 -16.17 -18.04 22.94
N LEU A 318 -15.09 -18.21 22.16
CA LEU A 318 -14.42 -17.10 21.47
C LEU A 318 -15.35 -16.39 20.48
N GLU A 319 -16.12 -17.11 19.68
CA GLU A 319 -17.04 -16.46 18.73
C GLU A 319 -18.19 -15.73 19.44
N TYR A 320 -18.67 -16.25 20.57
CA TYR A 320 -19.60 -15.52 21.44
C TYR A 320 -18.95 -14.25 22.00
N PHE A 321 -17.73 -14.35 22.54
CA PHE A 321 -16.96 -13.20 23.02
C PHE A 321 -16.77 -12.15 21.92
N ARG A 322 -16.39 -12.57 20.71
CA ARG A 322 -16.24 -11.71 19.54
C ARG A 322 -17.53 -10.96 19.21
N SER A 323 -18.69 -11.63 19.25
CA SER A 323 -20.00 -11.01 19.03
C SER A 323 -20.32 -9.94 20.08
N VAL A 324 -20.04 -10.23 21.36
CA VAL A 324 -20.20 -9.28 22.47
C VAL A 324 -19.33 -8.05 22.26
N ILE A 325 -18.05 -8.24 21.93
CA ILE A 325 -17.11 -7.14 21.68
C ILE A 325 -17.55 -6.29 20.49
N GLN A 326 -17.91 -6.90 19.36
CA GLN A 326 -18.33 -6.19 18.15
C GLN A 326 -19.61 -5.37 18.34
N THR A 327 -20.50 -5.82 19.22
CA THR A 327 -21.74 -5.11 19.53
C THR A 327 -21.51 -4.00 20.57
N SER A 328 -20.56 -4.20 21.49
CA SER A 328 -20.29 -3.27 22.59
C SER A 328 -19.32 -2.14 22.21
N TYR A 329 -18.43 -2.38 21.24
CA TYR A 329 -17.37 -1.44 20.86
C TYR A 329 -17.34 -1.24 19.34
N ALA A 330 -17.40 0.02 18.91
CA ALA A 330 -17.21 0.37 17.50
C ALA A 330 -15.73 0.29 17.06
N HIS A 331 -14.81 0.47 18.01
CA HIS A 331 -13.36 0.43 17.83
C HIS A 331 -12.68 0.24 19.21
N PRO A 332 -11.50 -0.40 19.30
CA PRO A 332 -10.80 -1.14 18.24
C PRO A 332 -11.42 -2.51 17.91
N PRO A 333 -11.18 -3.05 16.69
CA PRO A 333 -11.60 -4.40 16.35
C PRO A 333 -10.76 -5.46 17.05
N LEU A 334 -11.37 -6.64 17.28
CA LEU A 334 -10.71 -7.82 17.84
C LEU A 334 -10.13 -8.72 16.74
N SER A 335 -8.81 -8.93 16.79
CA SER A 335 -8.11 -10.07 16.19
C SER A 335 -8.00 -11.18 17.25
N GLY A 336 -8.88 -12.16 17.18
CA GLY A 336 -9.03 -13.19 18.21
C GLY A 336 -8.94 -14.58 17.63
N LEU A 337 -8.08 -15.44 18.16
CA LEU A 337 -8.01 -16.85 17.72
C LEU A 337 -7.49 -17.78 18.83
N ASN A 338 -7.81 -19.05 18.67
CA ASN A 338 -7.27 -20.15 19.46
C ASN A 338 -6.12 -20.85 18.72
N MET A 339 -5.08 -21.23 19.46
CA MET A 339 -3.95 -22.02 18.97
C MET A 339 -4.24 -23.53 19.04
N GLY A 340 -3.36 -24.31 18.40
CA GLY A 340 -3.50 -25.77 18.33
C GLY A 340 -4.37 -26.20 17.15
N SER A 341 -4.36 -27.50 16.83
CA SER A 341 -5.19 -28.07 15.77
C SER A 341 -6.68 -27.87 16.05
N VAL A 342 -7.10 -28.00 17.31
CA VAL A 342 -8.49 -27.74 17.74
C VAL A 342 -8.91 -26.29 17.52
N GLY A 343 -7.96 -25.35 17.51
CA GLY A 343 -8.21 -23.92 17.32
C GLY A 343 -8.45 -23.49 15.86
N GLN A 344 -8.28 -24.39 14.89
CA GLN A 344 -8.38 -24.06 13.45
C GLN A 344 -9.72 -23.42 13.06
N LEU A 345 -10.82 -23.80 13.72
CA LEU A 345 -12.13 -23.17 13.50
C LEU A 345 -12.08 -21.66 13.76
N SER A 346 -11.53 -21.24 14.90
CA SER A 346 -11.44 -19.82 15.26
C SER A 346 -10.54 -19.03 14.30
N ARG A 347 -9.45 -19.64 13.79
CA ARG A 347 -8.59 -19.05 12.77
C ARG A 347 -9.37 -18.81 11.47
N THR A 348 -10.14 -19.81 11.06
CA THR A 348 -11.01 -19.75 9.89
C THR A 348 -12.12 -18.72 10.03
N LEU A 349 -12.63 -18.44 11.24
CA LEU A 349 -13.69 -17.45 11.45
C LEU A 349 -13.17 -16.03 11.73
N ASN A 350 -11.93 -15.88 12.19
CA ASN A 350 -11.32 -14.58 12.42
C ASN A 350 -11.25 -13.74 11.12
N LYS A 351 -11.60 -12.46 11.24
CA LYS A 351 -11.69 -11.51 10.10
C LYS A 351 -10.62 -10.43 10.13
N VAL A 352 -9.93 -10.25 11.24
CA VAL A 352 -9.01 -9.12 11.46
C VAL A 352 -7.61 -9.67 11.62
N PHE A 353 -6.74 -9.40 10.65
CA PHE A 353 -5.32 -9.77 10.66
C PHE A 353 -5.08 -11.23 11.05
N THR A 354 -5.79 -12.17 10.41
CA THR A 354 -5.61 -13.60 10.65
C THR A 354 -4.19 -14.02 10.28
N PRO A 355 -3.36 -14.53 11.21
CA PRO A 355 -2.04 -15.04 10.89
C PRO A 355 -2.13 -16.27 9.99
N ILE A 356 -1.47 -16.22 8.84
CA ILE A 356 -1.41 -17.28 7.84
C ILE A 356 0.01 -17.81 7.67
N THR A 357 0.13 -19.07 7.27
CA THR A 357 1.41 -19.69 6.87
C THR A 357 1.47 -19.82 5.34
N HIS A 358 2.61 -20.28 4.82
CA HIS A 358 2.77 -20.64 3.42
C HIS A 358 3.65 -21.90 3.31
N PRO A 359 3.39 -22.84 2.38
CA PRO A 359 4.17 -24.08 2.24
C PRO A 359 5.68 -23.89 2.02
N LEU A 360 6.08 -22.72 1.50
CA LEU A 360 7.49 -22.35 1.29
C LEU A 360 8.17 -21.72 2.52
N LEU A 361 7.46 -21.53 3.64
CA LEU A 361 8.09 -21.07 4.89
C LEU A 361 8.89 -22.20 5.55
N PRO A 362 10.04 -21.89 6.19
CA PRO A 362 10.90 -22.89 6.81
C PRO A 362 10.26 -23.53 8.03
N MET A 363 9.42 -22.78 8.75
CA MET A 363 8.69 -23.24 9.91
C MET A 363 7.36 -22.49 10.05
N ILE A 364 6.40 -23.14 10.69
CA ILE A 364 5.12 -22.55 11.06
C ILE A 364 5.30 -21.72 12.34
N ALA A 365 4.78 -20.49 12.36
CA ALA A 365 4.98 -19.56 13.49
C ALA A 365 4.24 -19.98 14.77
N ALA A 366 3.07 -20.61 14.64
CA ALA A 366 2.30 -21.13 15.76
C ALA A 366 1.54 -22.43 15.41
N PRO A 367 1.33 -23.35 16.36
CA PRO A 367 0.59 -24.60 16.12
C PRO A 367 -0.82 -24.36 15.56
N GLY A 368 -1.20 -25.16 14.54
CA GLY A 368 -2.51 -25.13 13.89
C GLY A 368 -2.74 -23.97 12.92
N GLN A 369 -1.70 -23.21 12.55
CA GLN A 369 -1.80 -22.14 11.55
C GLN A 369 -2.14 -22.69 10.17
N LEU A 370 -2.95 -21.95 9.42
CA LEU A 370 -3.45 -22.30 8.09
C LEU A 370 -2.92 -21.31 7.06
N SER A 371 -2.74 -21.73 5.83
CA SER A 371 -2.52 -20.85 4.69
C SER A 371 -3.80 -20.10 4.30
N ALA A 372 -3.68 -19.03 3.52
CA ALA A 372 -4.85 -18.33 2.97
C ALA A 372 -5.76 -19.28 2.15
N ALA A 373 -5.14 -20.19 1.38
CA ALA A 373 -5.85 -21.19 0.58
C ALA A 373 -6.65 -22.17 1.46
N GLU A 374 -6.05 -22.71 2.52
CA GLU A 374 -6.74 -23.60 3.45
C GLU A 374 -7.91 -22.91 4.17
N ILE A 375 -7.73 -21.64 4.56
CA ILE A 375 -8.81 -20.85 5.16
C ILE A 375 -9.97 -20.69 4.17
N ASN A 376 -9.69 -20.30 2.92
CA ASN A 376 -10.71 -20.12 1.88
C ASN A 376 -11.45 -21.43 1.58
N SER A 377 -10.73 -22.54 1.45
CA SER A 377 -11.31 -23.88 1.24
C SER A 377 -12.22 -24.30 2.41
N THR A 378 -11.77 -24.05 3.65
CA THR A 378 -12.57 -24.36 4.85
C THR A 378 -13.82 -23.51 4.92
N LEU A 379 -13.72 -22.20 4.64
CA LEU A 379 -14.88 -21.31 4.59
C LEU A 379 -15.90 -21.74 3.55
N HIS A 380 -15.44 -22.18 2.39
CA HIS A 380 -16.32 -22.72 1.37
C HIS A 380 -17.04 -23.98 1.86
N SER A 381 -16.30 -24.91 2.44
CA SER A 381 -16.82 -26.18 2.96
C SER A 381 -17.85 -25.97 4.08
N MET A 382 -17.69 -24.90 4.88
CA MET A 382 -18.63 -24.48 5.93
C MET A 382 -19.82 -23.65 5.42
N GLY A 383 -19.92 -23.40 4.11
CA GLY A 383 -20.94 -22.52 3.52
C GLY A 383 -20.78 -21.04 3.85
N GLN A 384 -19.67 -20.64 4.49
CA GLN A 384 -19.35 -19.25 4.83
C GLN A 384 -18.79 -18.47 3.63
N MET A 385 -18.34 -19.18 2.59
CA MET A 385 -17.94 -18.61 1.30
C MET A 385 -18.68 -19.34 0.17
N PRO A 386 -19.90 -18.91 -0.21
CA PRO A 386 -20.64 -19.53 -1.29
C PRO A 386 -19.88 -19.38 -2.62
N LYS A 387 -19.98 -20.41 -3.46
CA LYS A 387 -19.49 -20.34 -4.84
C LYS A 387 -20.27 -19.28 -5.61
N LEU A 388 -19.54 -18.45 -6.36
CA LEU A 388 -20.09 -17.39 -7.21
C LEU A 388 -19.48 -17.50 -8.61
N ASP A 389 -20.21 -16.98 -9.59
CA ASP A 389 -19.78 -16.89 -10.98
C ASP A 389 -19.13 -15.53 -11.22
N MET A 390 -17.83 -15.54 -11.47
CA MET A 390 -17.03 -14.36 -11.81
C MET A 390 -16.95 -14.25 -13.33
N TYR A 391 -17.22 -13.07 -13.89
CA TYR A 391 -17.28 -12.90 -15.34
C TYR A 391 -16.07 -12.14 -15.87
N ALA A 392 -15.48 -12.65 -16.96
CA ALA A 392 -14.46 -11.97 -17.74
C ALA A 392 -15.02 -11.70 -19.14
N ILE A 393 -15.34 -10.45 -19.44
CA ILE A 393 -16.17 -10.08 -20.59
C ILE A 393 -15.37 -9.28 -21.62
N GLY A 394 -15.43 -9.70 -22.89
CA GLY A 394 -14.75 -9.11 -24.04
C GLY A 394 -13.37 -9.73 -24.29
N ASN A 395 -12.36 -8.90 -24.58
CA ASN A 395 -11.02 -9.32 -25.02
C ASN A 395 -10.10 -9.83 -23.88
N VAL A 396 -10.67 -10.14 -22.71
CA VAL A 396 -9.97 -10.53 -21.47
C VAL A 396 -9.28 -11.89 -21.58
N ARG A 397 -9.75 -12.78 -22.48
CA ARG A 397 -9.05 -14.04 -22.75
C ARG A 397 -7.84 -13.83 -23.67
N GLN A 398 -8.01 -12.99 -24.70
CA GLN A 398 -6.98 -12.75 -25.72
C GLN A 398 -5.74 -12.07 -25.13
N ASN A 399 -5.93 -11.16 -24.18
CA ASN A 399 -4.84 -10.50 -23.44
C ASN A 399 -4.34 -11.34 -22.24
N GLY A 400 -4.77 -12.59 -22.07
CA GLY A 400 -4.30 -13.47 -20.98
C GLY A 400 -4.78 -13.11 -19.55
N GLN A 401 -5.53 -12.03 -19.35
CA GLN A 401 -6.04 -11.64 -18.02
C GLN A 401 -6.93 -12.72 -17.40
N ALA A 402 -7.79 -13.34 -18.21
CA ALA A 402 -8.69 -14.40 -17.73
C ALA A 402 -7.91 -15.60 -17.15
N MET A 403 -6.84 -16.04 -17.83
CA MET A 403 -6.01 -17.15 -17.36
C MET A 403 -5.29 -16.79 -16.05
N PHE A 404 -4.91 -15.53 -15.89
CA PHE A 404 -4.29 -15.06 -14.66
C PHE A 404 -5.29 -14.97 -13.50
N PHE A 405 -6.52 -14.48 -13.75
CA PHE A 405 -7.59 -14.52 -12.75
C PHE A 405 -7.88 -15.96 -12.32
N GLU A 406 -8.04 -16.89 -13.27
CA GLU A 406 -8.25 -18.30 -12.97
C GLU A 406 -7.10 -18.90 -12.14
N LYS A 407 -5.85 -18.58 -12.47
CA LYS A 407 -4.68 -18.95 -11.67
C LYS A 407 -4.76 -18.42 -10.25
N CYS A 408 -5.12 -17.15 -10.05
CA CYS A 408 -5.26 -16.57 -8.72
C CYS A 408 -6.39 -17.19 -7.91
N LEU A 409 -7.54 -17.47 -8.53
CA LEU A 409 -8.66 -18.16 -7.88
C LEU A 409 -8.23 -19.55 -7.39
N ASN A 410 -7.51 -20.30 -8.23
CA ASN A 410 -7.03 -21.65 -7.91
C ASN A 410 -5.95 -21.63 -6.81
N GLU A 411 -4.94 -20.77 -6.94
CA GLU A 411 -3.84 -20.66 -5.97
C GLU A 411 -4.37 -20.31 -4.57
N LEU A 412 -5.36 -19.41 -4.50
CA LEU A 412 -5.99 -19.01 -3.25
C LEU A 412 -7.14 -19.95 -2.83
N SER A 413 -7.37 -21.05 -3.55
CA SER A 413 -8.46 -22.00 -3.29
C SER A 413 -9.82 -21.32 -3.10
N LEU A 414 -10.08 -20.27 -3.88
CA LEU A 414 -11.36 -19.59 -3.90
C LEU A 414 -12.38 -20.47 -4.67
N PRO A 415 -13.62 -20.60 -4.18
CA PRO A 415 -14.59 -21.52 -4.78
C PRO A 415 -15.25 -20.98 -6.05
N HIS A 416 -14.91 -19.76 -6.45
CA HIS A 416 -15.56 -19.06 -7.55
C HIS A 416 -15.21 -19.67 -8.90
N GLN A 417 -16.15 -19.62 -9.84
CA GLN A 417 -15.94 -20.06 -11.21
C GLN A 417 -15.76 -18.86 -12.13
N LEU A 418 -14.70 -18.85 -12.94
CA LEU A 418 -14.50 -17.83 -13.95
C LEU A 418 -15.21 -18.19 -15.26
N LEU A 419 -16.14 -17.35 -15.69
CA LEU A 419 -16.88 -17.47 -16.95
C LEU A 419 -16.40 -16.40 -17.93
N CYS A 420 -15.80 -16.83 -19.04
CA CYS A 420 -15.28 -15.92 -20.07
C CYS A 420 -16.28 -15.75 -21.21
N ILE A 421 -16.60 -14.51 -21.55
CA ILE A 421 -17.61 -14.16 -22.57
C ILE A 421 -16.98 -13.22 -23.58
N GLU A 422 -16.59 -13.73 -24.74
CA GLU A 422 -15.90 -12.92 -25.76
C GLU A 422 -16.85 -12.02 -26.57
N ARG A 423 -18.05 -12.52 -26.88
CA ARG A 423 -19.05 -11.81 -27.70
C ARG A 423 -20.31 -11.56 -26.87
N ILE A 424 -20.67 -10.30 -26.74
CA ILE A 424 -21.82 -9.85 -25.95
C ILE A 424 -22.97 -9.57 -26.91
N ALA A 425 -24.04 -10.35 -26.84
CA ALA A 425 -25.30 -9.96 -27.46
C ALA A 425 -25.90 -8.76 -26.69
N PRO A 426 -26.61 -7.82 -27.34
CA PRO A 426 -27.29 -6.74 -26.64
C PRO A 426 -28.16 -7.26 -25.48
N GLY A 427 -28.02 -6.66 -24.30
CA GLY A 427 -28.75 -7.06 -23.08
C GLY A 427 -28.25 -8.35 -22.39
N ALA A 428 -27.21 -9.03 -22.90
CA ALA A 428 -26.69 -10.25 -22.26
C ALA A 428 -26.10 -9.99 -20.86
N ILE A 429 -25.44 -8.84 -20.67
CA ILE A 429 -24.81 -8.47 -19.39
C ILE A 429 -25.85 -8.32 -18.28
N GLU A 430 -26.99 -7.70 -18.58
CA GLU A 430 -28.10 -7.54 -17.63
C GLU A 430 -28.60 -8.90 -17.13
N ARG A 431 -28.71 -9.88 -18.02
CA ARG A 431 -29.08 -11.26 -17.65
C ARG A 431 -28.07 -11.89 -16.70
N PHE A 432 -26.77 -11.72 -16.97
CA PHE A 432 -25.71 -12.25 -16.09
C PHE A 432 -25.75 -11.59 -14.71
N ILE A 433 -25.85 -10.26 -14.65
CA ILE A 433 -25.88 -9.51 -13.39
C ILE A 433 -27.09 -9.89 -12.53
N SER A 434 -28.23 -10.18 -13.16
CA SER A 434 -29.47 -10.58 -12.48
C SER A 434 -29.42 -11.97 -11.85
N THR A 435 -28.42 -12.80 -12.15
CA THR A 435 -28.36 -14.14 -11.56
C THR A 435 -28.02 -14.08 -10.07
N PRO A 436 -28.61 -14.97 -9.24
CA PRO A 436 -28.27 -15.04 -7.81
C PRO A 436 -26.77 -15.29 -7.59
N THR A 437 -26.16 -16.12 -8.43
CA THR A 437 -24.76 -16.56 -8.32
C THR A 437 -23.74 -15.55 -8.85
N PHE A 438 -24.14 -14.44 -9.49
CA PHE A 438 -23.20 -13.46 -10.02
C PHE A 438 -22.26 -12.90 -8.93
N GLY A 439 -20.96 -13.12 -9.06
CA GLY A 439 -19.95 -12.67 -8.09
C GLY A 439 -19.28 -11.35 -8.44
N GLY A 440 -19.42 -10.91 -9.69
CA GLY A 440 -18.77 -9.72 -10.22
C GLY A 440 -18.30 -9.93 -11.65
N ALA A 441 -17.83 -8.86 -12.29
CA ALA A 441 -17.32 -8.92 -13.65
C ALA A 441 -16.14 -7.98 -13.88
N HIS A 442 -15.15 -8.42 -14.65
CA HIS A 442 -14.20 -7.56 -15.34
C HIS A 442 -14.57 -7.46 -16.82
N ILE A 443 -14.56 -6.24 -17.37
CA ILE A 443 -15.08 -5.94 -18.71
C ILE A 443 -14.03 -5.14 -19.49
N ASN A 444 -13.58 -5.70 -20.61
CA ASN A 444 -12.63 -5.06 -21.51
C ASN A 444 -13.03 -5.30 -22.98
N PRO A 445 -13.41 -4.29 -23.77
CA PRO A 445 -13.40 -2.86 -23.44
C PRO A 445 -14.50 -2.47 -22.43
N PRO A 446 -14.33 -1.37 -21.68
CA PRO A 446 -15.28 -0.96 -20.65
C PRO A 446 -16.63 -0.55 -21.24
N LEU A 447 -17.68 -0.69 -20.43
CA LEU A 447 -19.03 -0.22 -20.76
C LEU A 447 -19.17 1.29 -20.56
N PRO A 448 -20.07 1.97 -21.28
CA PRO A 448 -20.45 3.33 -20.93
C PRO A 448 -21.15 3.37 -19.56
N ALA A 449 -20.85 4.39 -18.75
CA ALA A 449 -21.50 4.59 -17.44
C ALA A 449 -23.02 4.80 -17.55
N SER A 450 -23.55 5.15 -18.72
CA SER A 450 -24.99 5.26 -18.98
C SER A 450 -25.73 3.91 -19.07
N ALA A 451 -25.06 2.78 -18.79
CA ALA A 451 -25.67 1.47 -18.78
C ALA A 451 -26.75 1.36 -17.69
N SER A 452 -28.02 1.33 -18.09
CA SER A 452 -29.19 1.44 -17.20
C SER A 452 -29.38 0.29 -16.22
N PHE A 453 -28.73 -0.86 -16.44
CA PHE A 453 -28.88 -2.06 -15.60
C PHE A 453 -27.96 -2.06 -14.36
N LEU A 454 -27.07 -1.08 -14.21
CA LEU A 454 -26.25 -0.92 -13.00
C LEU A 454 -26.93 0.06 -12.04
N PRO A 455 -27.39 -0.39 -10.86
CA PRO A 455 -28.20 0.46 -9.98
C PRO A 455 -27.37 1.55 -9.28
N LYS A 456 -26.07 1.34 -9.13
CA LYS A 456 -25.15 2.27 -8.48
C LYS A 456 -23.81 2.29 -9.22
N LEU A 457 -23.23 3.48 -9.32
CA LEU A 457 -21.89 3.69 -9.84
C LEU A 457 -20.99 4.28 -8.74
N SER A 458 -19.70 3.99 -8.83
CA SER A 458 -18.69 4.72 -8.05
C SER A 458 -18.53 6.14 -8.55
N ASN A 459 -17.99 7.00 -7.68
CA ASN A 459 -17.62 8.37 -8.07
C ASN A 459 -16.64 8.34 -9.24
N ALA A 460 -15.71 7.39 -9.25
CA ALA A 460 -14.76 7.20 -10.33
C ALA A 460 -15.44 6.76 -11.64
N ALA A 461 -16.26 5.72 -11.63
CA ALA A 461 -16.98 5.28 -12.84
C ALA A 461 -17.89 6.38 -13.41
N THR A 462 -18.52 7.16 -12.53
CA THR A 462 -19.35 8.31 -12.91
C THR A 462 -18.52 9.40 -13.60
N ALA A 463 -17.38 9.76 -13.01
CA ALA A 463 -16.52 10.82 -13.52
C ALA A 463 -15.76 10.41 -14.79
N VAL A 464 -15.27 9.17 -14.84
CA VAL A 464 -14.62 8.58 -16.03
C VAL A 464 -15.64 8.36 -17.16
N GLY A 465 -16.92 8.13 -16.83
CA GLY A 465 -17.97 7.83 -17.79
C GLY A 465 -17.92 6.40 -18.33
N GLN A 466 -17.13 5.51 -17.71
CA GLN A 466 -16.91 4.13 -18.13
C GLN A 466 -16.84 3.18 -16.93
N VAL A 467 -17.33 1.95 -17.13
CA VAL A 467 -17.32 0.85 -16.14
C VAL A 467 -16.52 -0.31 -16.71
N ASP A 468 -15.39 -0.65 -16.07
CA ASP A 468 -14.57 -1.82 -16.41
C ASP A 468 -14.72 -2.96 -15.39
N THR A 469 -15.33 -2.68 -14.23
CA THR A 469 -15.46 -3.63 -13.13
C THR A 469 -16.86 -3.51 -12.55
N VAL A 470 -17.57 -4.63 -12.41
CA VAL A 470 -18.84 -4.70 -11.70
C VAL A 470 -18.62 -5.50 -10.43
N VAL A 471 -18.80 -4.85 -9.29
CA VAL A 471 -18.61 -5.44 -7.97
C VAL A 471 -19.95 -5.90 -7.43
N ALA A 472 -20.00 -7.14 -6.92
CA ALA A 472 -21.16 -7.68 -6.23
C ALA A 472 -20.78 -8.02 -4.79
N HIS A 473 -21.44 -7.38 -3.83
CA HIS A 473 -21.26 -7.66 -2.41
C HIS A 473 -22.56 -8.14 -1.79
N SER A 474 -22.50 -9.28 -1.10
CA SER A 474 -23.61 -9.74 -0.26
C SER A 474 -23.67 -8.90 1.01
N THR A 475 -24.78 -8.22 1.23
CA THR A 475 -25.09 -7.51 2.47
C THR A 475 -26.26 -8.19 3.18
N PRO A 476 -26.47 -7.95 4.50
CA PRO A 476 -27.66 -8.44 5.19
C PRO A 476 -28.98 -7.99 4.54
N SER A 477 -28.97 -6.82 3.87
CA SER A 477 -30.09 -6.25 3.12
C SER A 477 -30.22 -6.75 1.67
N GLY A 478 -29.37 -7.68 1.23
CA GLY A 478 -29.36 -8.21 -0.14
C GLY A 478 -28.06 -7.93 -0.89
N LYS A 479 -28.06 -8.17 -2.20
CA LYS A 479 -26.87 -8.02 -3.06
C LYS A 479 -26.70 -6.57 -3.49
N LEU A 480 -25.62 -5.93 -3.05
CA LEU A 480 -25.20 -4.62 -3.55
C LEU A 480 -24.42 -4.82 -4.84
N LEU A 481 -24.91 -4.21 -5.92
CA LEU A 481 -24.25 -4.18 -7.22
C LEU A 481 -23.74 -2.76 -7.50
N MET A 482 -22.48 -2.66 -7.90
CA MET A 482 -21.83 -1.38 -8.13
C MET A 482 -20.90 -1.44 -9.35
N GLY A 483 -21.11 -0.54 -10.30
CA GLY A 483 -20.16 -0.31 -11.38
C GLY A 483 -19.00 0.55 -10.89
N ASP A 484 -17.77 0.09 -11.12
CA ASP A 484 -16.54 0.80 -10.81
C ASP A 484 -15.60 0.83 -12.04
N ASN A 485 -14.55 1.62 -11.93
CA ASN A 485 -13.44 1.65 -12.87
C ASN A 485 -12.17 1.33 -12.08
N SER A 486 -11.46 0.27 -12.47
CA SER A 486 -10.22 -0.20 -11.85
C SER A 486 -8.99 0.34 -12.59
N THR A 487 -9.13 0.68 -13.87
CA THR A 487 -8.05 1.19 -14.72
C THR A 487 -7.43 2.46 -14.14
N TRP A 488 -8.24 3.42 -13.65
CA TRP A 488 -7.70 4.65 -13.05
C TRP A 488 -6.89 4.37 -11.77
N LYS A 489 -7.26 3.35 -10.98
CA LYS A 489 -6.50 2.92 -9.79
C LYS A 489 -5.15 2.35 -10.22
N GLY A 490 -5.14 1.56 -11.30
CA GLY A 490 -3.91 1.04 -11.90
C GLY A 490 -2.96 2.13 -12.39
N ILE A 491 -3.50 3.16 -13.06
CA ILE A 491 -2.72 4.33 -13.49
C ILE A 491 -2.18 5.09 -12.28
N ARG A 492 -3.01 5.36 -11.26
CA ARG A 492 -2.61 6.06 -10.04
C ARG A 492 -1.51 5.32 -9.28
N ALA A 493 -1.63 3.99 -9.12
CA ALA A 493 -0.62 3.16 -8.48
C ALA A 493 0.70 3.14 -9.27
N THR A 494 0.62 3.20 -10.61
CA THR A 494 1.81 3.32 -11.47
C THR A 494 2.51 4.66 -11.29
N LEU A 495 1.76 5.77 -11.28
CA LEU A 495 2.31 7.11 -11.03
C LEU A 495 3.01 7.13 -9.67
N THR A 496 2.33 6.70 -8.62
CA THR A 496 2.81 6.76 -7.22
C THR A 496 3.79 5.65 -6.83
N ARG A 497 4.36 4.91 -7.79
CA ARG A 497 5.33 3.83 -7.53
C ARG A 497 6.67 4.35 -6.99
N GLU A 498 7.14 5.48 -7.50
CA GLU A 498 8.44 6.08 -7.13
C GLU A 498 8.33 7.52 -6.60
N PHE A 499 7.10 8.00 -6.42
CA PHE A 499 6.79 9.35 -5.99
C PHE A 499 5.66 9.30 -4.98
N VAL A 500 5.69 10.20 -4.00
CA VAL A 500 4.57 10.31 -3.06
C VAL A 500 3.39 11.04 -3.74
N PRO A 501 2.15 10.81 -3.30
CA PRO A 501 0.97 11.46 -3.87
C PRO A 501 1.03 13.00 -3.87
N SER A 502 1.60 13.63 -2.84
CA SER A 502 1.75 15.09 -2.80
C SER A 502 2.73 15.66 -3.84
N ALA A 503 3.60 14.83 -4.44
CA ALA A 503 4.55 15.28 -5.47
C ALA A 503 3.85 15.82 -6.73
N TYR A 504 2.59 15.43 -6.93
CA TYR A 504 1.79 15.81 -8.10
C TYR A 504 0.91 17.04 -7.86
N ALA A 505 0.65 17.41 -6.60
CA ALA A 505 -0.32 18.43 -6.27
C ALA A 505 0.09 19.79 -6.85
N GLY A 506 -0.78 20.39 -7.66
CA GLY A 506 -0.52 21.69 -8.31
C GLY A 506 0.53 21.66 -9.43
N GLN A 507 1.02 20.47 -9.83
CA GLN A 507 1.93 20.33 -10.96
C GLN A 507 1.19 20.38 -12.29
N ALA A 508 1.90 20.73 -13.38
CA ALA A 508 1.36 20.64 -14.72
C ALA A 508 1.42 19.21 -15.28
N ALA A 509 0.41 18.80 -16.07
CA ALA A 509 0.41 17.52 -16.77
C ALA A 509 0.06 17.68 -18.26
N LEU A 510 0.56 16.78 -19.11
CA LEU A 510 0.20 16.69 -20.52
C LEU A 510 -0.39 15.32 -20.84
N VAL A 511 -1.59 15.29 -21.44
CA VAL A 511 -2.27 14.06 -21.83
C VAL A 511 -2.52 14.04 -23.33
N LEU A 512 -2.06 12.98 -24.00
CA LEU A 512 -2.24 12.79 -25.44
C LEU A 512 -3.26 11.69 -25.72
N ALA A 513 -4.29 11.98 -26.51
CA ALA A 513 -5.24 10.98 -26.96
C ALA A 513 -5.90 11.41 -28.27
N SER A 514 -6.49 10.46 -29.02
CA SER A 514 -7.31 10.82 -30.17
C SER A 514 -8.74 11.21 -29.77
N GLN A 515 -9.21 10.74 -28.61
CA GLN A 515 -10.53 11.01 -28.06
C GLN A 515 -10.49 11.06 -26.54
N GLU A 516 -11.39 11.82 -25.91
CA GLU A 516 -11.50 11.95 -24.45
C GLU A 516 -11.71 10.61 -23.75
N SER A 517 -12.52 9.73 -24.32
CA SER A 517 -12.83 8.40 -23.77
C SER A 517 -11.61 7.49 -23.61
N GLN A 518 -10.53 7.72 -24.37
CA GLN A 518 -9.27 6.98 -24.24
C GLN A 518 -8.43 7.48 -23.07
N ALA A 519 -8.58 8.76 -22.71
CA ALA A 519 -7.83 9.41 -21.65
C ALA A 519 -8.60 9.51 -20.33
N ALA A 520 -9.91 9.23 -20.30
CA ALA A 520 -10.78 9.52 -19.17
C ALA A 520 -10.28 8.93 -17.83
N ALA A 521 -9.85 7.66 -17.82
CA ALA A 521 -9.28 7.03 -16.63
C ALA A 521 -7.96 7.69 -16.19
N ALA A 522 -7.10 8.08 -17.14
CA ALA A 522 -5.86 8.80 -16.84
C ALA A 522 -6.13 10.20 -16.28
N MET A 523 -7.09 10.93 -16.87
CA MET A 523 -7.52 12.24 -16.37
C MET A 523 -8.05 12.16 -14.94
N PHE A 524 -8.86 11.14 -14.63
CA PHE A 524 -9.37 10.93 -13.28
C PHE A 524 -8.24 10.57 -12.29
N ALA A 525 -7.31 9.70 -12.66
CA ALA A 525 -6.15 9.36 -11.84
C ALA A 525 -5.30 10.61 -11.54
N LEU A 526 -5.03 11.44 -12.54
CA LEU A 526 -4.35 12.73 -12.40
C LEU A 526 -5.09 13.68 -11.44
N MET A 527 -6.39 13.86 -11.60
CA MET A 527 -7.21 14.70 -10.70
C MET A 527 -7.25 14.17 -9.27
N SER A 528 -7.23 12.85 -9.07
CA SER A 528 -7.17 12.25 -7.72
C SER A 528 -5.87 12.54 -6.97
N LEU A 529 -4.80 12.88 -7.72
CA LEU A 529 -3.52 13.33 -7.19
C LEU A 529 -3.42 14.87 -7.12
N ASN A 530 -4.55 15.57 -7.34
CA ASN A 530 -4.66 17.02 -7.33
C ASN A 530 -3.68 17.73 -8.28
N ILE A 531 -3.39 17.10 -9.42
CA ILE A 531 -2.59 17.73 -10.47
C ILE A 531 -3.43 18.79 -11.20
N GLY A 532 -2.78 19.86 -11.65
CA GLY A 532 -3.43 20.93 -12.38
C GLY A 532 -2.49 22.14 -12.49
N PRO A 533 -2.39 22.79 -13.67
CA PRO A 533 -3.23 22.63 -14.86
C PRO A 533 -2.94 21.36 -15.68
N ILE A 534 -3.96 20.80 -16.36
CA ILE A 534 -3.81 19.66 -17.27
C ILE A 534 -3.97 20.13 -18.72
N TYR A 535 -3.00 19.81 -19.57
CA TYR A 535 -3.01 20.13 -20.99
C TYR A 535 -3.34 18.89 -21.82
N THR A 536 -4.13 19.04 -22.89
CA THR A 536 -4.52 17.92 -23.74
C THR A 536 -4.14 18.13 -25.20
N ILE A 537 -3.61 17.10 -25.85
CA ILE A 537 -3.35 17.08 -27.30
C ILE A 537 -4.26 16.03 -27.95
N GLY A 538 -4.96 16.45 -29.01
CA GLY A 538 -5.79 15.58 -29.85
C GLY A 538 -7.26 15.46 -29.42
N PHE A 539 -7.64 15.99 -28.25
CA PHE A 539 -9.03 16.06 -27.80
C PHE A 539 -9.29 17.28 -26.91
N GLN A 540 -10.57 17.65 -26.77
CA GLN A 540 -11.05 18.67 -25.85
C GLN A 540 -11.83 17.97 -24.72
N ALA A 541 -11.47 18.23 -23.46
CA ALA A 541 -12.20 17.72 -22.31
C ALA A 541 -13.59 18.37 -22.20
N LYS A 542 -14.58 17.59 -21.78
CA LYS A 542 -15.97 18.01 -21.58
C LYS A 542 -16.40 17.75 -20.13
N GLY A 543 -17.50 18.37 -19.73
CA GLY A 543 -18.09 18.16 -18.40
C GLY A 543 -17.27 18.76 -17.26
N MET A 544 -17.30 18.10 -16.10
CA MET A 544 -16.78 18.63 -14.83
C MET A 544 -15.25 18.75 -14.79
N ALA A 545 -14.55 18.05 -15.68
CA ALA A 545 -13.10 18.12 -15.86
C ALA A 545 -12.64 19.40 -16.58
N ALA A 546 -13.52 20.11 -17.28
CA ALA A 546 -13.12 21.15 -18.24
C ALA A 546 -12.54 22.43 -17.62
N SER A 547 -12.79 22.70 -16.33
CA SER A 547 -12.38 23.95 -15.68
C SER A 547 -10.87 24.11 -15.51
N ASN A 548 -10.14 23.00 -15.32
CA ASN A 548 -8.67 22.98 -15.13
C ASN A 548 -7.95 22.28 -16.30
N VAL A 549 -8.63 22.09 -17.44
CA VAL A 549 -8.10 21.38 -18.60
C VAL A 549 -8.01 22.30 -19.81
N HIS A 550 -6.82 22.41 -20.40
CA HIS A 550 -6.54 23.28 -21.52
C HIS A 550 -6.22 22.47 -22.77
N GLN A 551 -7.06 22.58 -23.80
CA GLN A 551 -6.77 21.97 -25.08
C GLN A 551 -5.66 22.74 -25.78
N PHE A 552 -4.65 21.99 -26.18
CA PHE A 552 -3.51 22.47 -26.94
C PHE A 552 -3.82 22.47 -28.43
N ARG A 553 -3.76 23.63 -29.09
CA ARG A 553 -4.14 23.79 -30.51
C ARG A 553 -2.95 24.00 -31.44
N GLY A 554 -1.78 24.37 -30.93
CA GLY A 554 -0.58 24.54 -31.76
C GLY A 554 0.69 24.90 -30.98
N LEU A 555 1.80 25.07 -31.71
CA LEU A 555 3.15 25.30 -31.14
C LEU A 555 3.26 26.55 -30.25
N ASP A 556 2.42 27.56 -30.47
CA ASP A 556 2.41 28.78 -29.64
C ASP A 556 1.87 28.52 -28.23
N ASP A 557 1.01 27.52 -28.06
CA ASP A 557 0.57 27.06 -26.74
C ASP A 557 1.73 26.33 -26.02
N MET A 558 2.66 25.71 -26.76
CA MET A 558 3.82 24.97 -26.20
C MET A 558 4.75 25.88 -25.43
N LYS A 559 5.00 27.06 -26.02
CA LYS A 559 5.91 28.04 -25.46
C LYS A 559 5.37 28.72 -24.21
N LYS A 560 4.05 28.67 -24.00
CA LYS A 560 3.34 29.28 -22.88
C LYS A 560 3.04 28.29 -21.76
N MET A 561 3.24 27.00 -22.01
CA MET A 561 2.96 25.92 -21.08
C MET A 561 4.06 25.85 -20.02
N GLU A 562 3.66 25.64 -18.76
CA GLU A 562 4.58 25.21 -17.72
C GLU A 562 5.15 23.83 -18.05
N ALA A 563 6.41 23.57 -17.69
CA ALA A 563 7.01 22.27 -17.94
C ALA A 563 6.20 21.17 -17.22
N PRO A 564 5.68 20.15 -17.94
CA PRO A 564 4.84 19.14 -17.31
C PRO A 564 5.67 18.23 -16.42
N PHE A 565 5.18 18.00 -15.19
CA PHE A 565 5.69 16.97 -14.29
C PHE A 565 5.31 15.57 -14.79
N VAL A 566 4.10 15.43 -15.35
CA VAL A 566 3.60 14.16 -15.91
C VAL A 566 3.25 14.30 -17.39
N ILE A 567 3.68 13.33 -18.20
CA ILE A 567 3.17 13.12 -19.55
C ILE A 567 2.50 11.73 -19.63
N ILE A 568 1.24 11.68 -20.06
CA ILE A 568 0.52 10.42 -20.31
C ILE A 568 0.15 10.33 -21.79
N SER A 569 0.58 9.26 -22.45
CA SER A 569 0.15 8.91 -23.81
C SER A 569 -0.94 7.86 -23.74
N ALA A 570 -2.17 8.24 -24.09
CA ALA A 570 -3.30 7.34 -24.35
C ALA A 570 -3.56 7.19 -25.87
N LEU A 571 -2.52 7.37 -26.68
CA LEU A 571 -2.59 7.21 -28.12
C LEU A 571 -2.60 5.72 -28.51
N PRO A 572 -3.23 5.35 -29.64
CA PRO A 572 -3.02 4.04 -30.25
C PRO A 572 -1.54 3.80 -30.56
N ALA A 573 -1.11 2.54 -30.56
CA ALA A 573 0.27 2.14 -30.79
C ALA A 573 0.83 2.68 -32.12
N GLU A 574 -0.01 2.82 -33.14
CA GLU A 574 0.38 3.35 -34.45
C GLU A 574 0.77 4.83 -34.40
N LYS A 575 0.38 5.55 -33.35
CA LYS A 575 0.63 6.99 -33.16
C LYS A 575 1.61 7.30 -32.02
N SER A 576 2.18 6.29 -31.35
CA SER A 576 3.08 6.47 -30.20
C SER A 576 4.36 7.25 -30.56
N PHE A 577 4.80 7.20 -31.81
CA PHE A 577 5.98 7.93 -32.30
C PHE A 577 5.86 9.46 -32.14
N ILE A 578 4.64 10.00 -32.05
CA ILE A 578 4.36 11.45 -31.86
C ILE A 578 4.84 11.95 -30.50
N VAL A 579 4.99 11.05 -29.51
CA VAL A 579 5.37 11.41 -28.14
C VAL A 579 6.86 11.78 -28.04
N SER A 580 7.71 11.15 -28.86
CA SER A 580 9.18 11.30 -28.76
C SER A 580 9.69 12.74 -28.91
N PRO A 581 9.22 13.56 -29.88
CA PRO A 581 9.60 14.97 -29.96
C PRO A 581 9.21 15.79 -28.73
N LEU A 582 8.06 15.51 -28.12
CA LEU A 582 7.57 16.22 -26.93
C LEU A 582 8.43 15.89 -25.71
N LEU A 583 8.77 14.61 -25.52
CA LEU A 583 9.69 14.18 -24.48
C LEU A 583 11.03 14.91 -24.60
N LYS A 584 11.60 14.99 -25.82
CA LYS A 584 12.87 15.70 -26.05
C LYS A 584 12.75 17.20 -25.73
N HIS A 585 11.65 17.84 -26.12
CA HIS A 585 11.41 19.26 -25.88
C HIS A 585 11.33 19.60 -24.38
N TYR A 586 10.48 18.89 -23.62
CA TYR A 586 10.34 19.15 -22.19
C TYR A 586 11.49 18.60 -21.35
N SER A 587 12.36 17.79 -21.94
CA SER A 587 13.63 17.41 -21.32
C SER A 587 14.67 18.53 -21.40
N SER A 588 14.73 19.27 -22.52
CA SER A 588 15.73 20.34 -22.71
C SER A 588 15.39 21.65 -21.99
N MET A 589 14.13 21.87 -21.62
CA MET A 589 13.70 23.07 -20.89
C MET A 589 14.11 23.10 -19.41
N VAL A 590 14.48 21.96 -18.84
CA VAL A 590 14.61 21.81 -17.40
C VAL A 590 16.05 22.03 -16.93
N LYS A 591 16.19 22.89 -15.91
CA LYS A 591 17.46 23.15 -15.23
C LYS A 591 17.80 21.97 -14.31
N LYS A 592 19.10 21.75 -14.01
CA LYS A 592 19.65 20.68 -13.14
C LYS A 592 19.06 20.59 -11.70
N ARG A 593 18.09 21.43 -11.33
CA ARG A 593 17.54 21.57 -9.96
C ARG A 593 16.03 21.31 -9.84
N GLU A 594 15.34 20.93 -10.92
CA GLU A 594 13.89 20.65 -10.86
C GLU A 594 13.62 19.16 -10.63
N SER A 595 12.57 18.89 -9.86
CA SER A 595 12.15 17.59 -9.35
C SER A 595 11.72 16.61 -10.44
N GLY A 596 11.78 15.31 -10.12
CA GLY A 596 11.64 14.19 -11.06
C GLY A 596 10.40 14.22 -11.95
N LYS A 597 10.51 13.66 -13.16
CA LYS A 597 9.46 13.67 -14.18
C LYS A 597 8.90 12.29 -14.43
N VAL A 598 7.62 12.19 -14.75
CA VAL A 598 6.93 10.91 -14.94
C VAL A 598 6.33 10.80 -16.33
N PHE A 599 6.64 9.70 -17.02
CA PHE A 599 6.03 9.38 -18.30
C PHE A 599 5.27 8.05 -18.21
N VAL A 600 4.03 8.01 -18.68
CA VAL A 600 3.23 6.78 -18.76
C VAL A 600 2.73 6.60 -20.19
N ASP A 601 3.09 5.50 -20.83
CA ASP A 601 2.53 5.11 -22.12
C ASP A 601 1.48 4.03 -21.96
N LEU A 602 0.23 4.36 -22.26
CA LEU A 602 -0.92 3.45 -22.22
C LEU A 602 -1.13 2.70 -23.55
N SER A 603 -0.25 2.88 -24.54
CA SER A 603 -0.36 2.19 -25.82
C SER A 603 0.05 0.72 -25.73
N ASN A 604 -0.77 -0.18 -26.31
CA ASN A 604 -0.59 -1.64 -26.29
C ASN A 604 0.50 -2.18 -27.24
N GLY A 605 1.60 -1.46 -27.49
CA GLY A 605 2.71 -2.10 -28.20
C GLY A 605 3.84 -1.23 -28.72
N VAL A 606 5.02 -1.86 -28.79
CA VAL A 606 6.18 -1.42 -29.55
C VAL A 606 6.09 -2.04 -30.95
N ARG A 607 5.79 -1.25 -31.97
CA ARG A 607 6.07 -1.62 -33.37
C ARG A 607 6.98 -0.57 -34.00
N GLY A 608 8.23 -0.96 -34.26
CA GLY A 608 9.22 -0.14 -34.97
C GLY A 608 10.16 0.67 -34.07
N LYS A 609 10.86 1.66 -34.65
CA LYS A 609 11.90 2.51 -34.03
C LYS A 609 11.38 3.52 -32.98
N GLY A 610 10.28 3.22 -32.26
CA GLY A 610 9.49 4.21 -31.51
C GLY A 610 9.07 3.78 -30.09
N ASP A 611 9.95 3.10 -29.35
CA ASP A 611 9.73 2.83 -27.92
C ASP A 611 9.79 4.16 -27.13
N SER A 612 8.61 4.70 -26.84
CA SER A 612 8.42 5.96 -26.12
C SER A 612 8.94 5.86 -24.67
N VAL A 613 8.80 4.69 -24.03
CA VAL A 613 9.21 4.43 -22.65
C VAL A 613 10.73 4.42 -22.58
N ALA A 614 11.40 3.67 -23.45
CA ALA A 614 12.86 3.67 -23.52
C ALA A 614 13.45 5.05 -23.86
N THR A 615 12.77 5.79 -24.75
CA THR A 615 13.14 7.17 -25.09
C THR A 615 13.02 8.09 -23.86
N ALA A 616 11.91 8.02 -23.13
CA ALA A 616 11.70 8.79 -21.91
C ALA A 616 12.74 8.46 -20.83
N THR A 617 13.04 7.18 -20.60
CA THR A 617 14.09 6.75 -19.66
C THR A 617 15.45 7.32 -20.01
N THR A 618 15.85 7.27 -21.29
CA THR A 618 17.13 7.84 -21.77
C THR A 618 17.21 9.36 -21.55
N LEU A 619 16.05 10.02 -21.54
CA LEU A 619 15.91 11.45 -21.28
C LEU A 619 15.77 11.78 -19.78
N GLY A 620 15.88 10.79 -18.90
CA GLY A 620 15.85 10.97 -17.44
C GLY A 620 14.44 11.00 -16.82
N TRP A 621 13.41 10.53 -17.52
CA TRP A 621 12.06 10.38 -16.97
C TRP A 621 11.94 9.05 -16.22
N SER A 622 11.21 9.03 -15.11
CA SER A 622 10.62 7.78 -14.59
C SER A 622 9.52 7.35 -15.55
N ALA A 623 9.80 6.35 -16.38
CA ALA A 623 8.95 5.96 -17.48
C ALA A 623 8.33 4.57 -17.26
N TYR A 624 7.01 4.48 -17.47
CA TYR A 624 6.23 3.25 -17.30
C TYR A 624 5.43 2.94 -18.55
N GLY A 625 5.27 1.66 -18.85
CA GLY A 625 4.45 1.19 -19.96
C GLY A 625 3.09 0.68 -19.52
N ILE A 626 2.25 0.35 -20.50
CA ILE A 626 0.94 -0.25 -20.26
C ILE A 626 1.02 -1.56 -19.48
N ALA A 627 2.16 -2.24 -19.55
CA ALA A 627 2.40 -3.47 -18.82
C ALA A 627 2.39 -3.27 -17.30
N ASP A 628 2.93 -2.14 -16.83
CA ASP A 628 2.94 -1.78 -15.41
C ASP A 628 1.53 -1.37 -14.97
N VAL A 629 0.82 -0.59 -15.81
CA VAL A 629 -0.56 -0.18 -15.56
C VAL A 629 -1.51 -1.37 -15.51
N ASN A 630 -1.37 -2.33 -16.45
CA ASN A 630 -2.19 -3.54 -16.49
C ASN A 630 -1.94 -4.42 -15.27
N ALA A 631 -0.69 -4.58 -14.84
CA ALA A 631 -0.38 -5.35 -13.64
C ALA A 631 -1.05 -4.74 -12.40
N TRP A 632 -0.96 -3.43 -12.21
CA TRP A 632 -1.69 -2.76 -11.11
C TRP A 632 -3.20 -2.82 -11.26
N THR A 633 -3.72 -2.67 -12.48
CA THR A 633 -5.17 -2.79 -12.76
C THR A 633 -5.66 -4.20 -12.39
N THR A 634 -4.87 -5.23 -12.66
CA THR A 634 -5.15 -6.61 -12.26
C THR A 634 -5.16 -6.76 -10.74
N VAL A 635 -4.19 -6.19 -10.02
CA VAL A 635 -4.18 -6.18 -8.54
C VAL A 635 -5.47 -5.56 -8.00
N GLU A 636 -5.83 -4.37 -8.49
CA GLU A 636 -7.02 -3.64 -8.05
C GLU A 636 -8.33 -4.34 -8.42
N THR A 637 -8.38 -4.97 -9.60
CA THR A 637 -9.54 -5.77 -10.03
C THR A 637 -9.74 -6.97 -9.11
N LEU A 638 -8.68 -7.71 -8.75
CA LEU A 638 -8.78 -8.84 -7.82
C LEU A 638 -9.22 -8.39 -6.42
N ARG A 639 -8.68 -7.27 -5.93
CA ARG A 639 -9.11 -6.67 -4.65
C ARG A 639 -10.60 -6.33 -4.67
N LEU A 640 -11.11 -5.75 -5.76
CA LEU A 640 -12.52 -5.40 -5.90
C LEU A 640 -13.43 -6.62 -6.04
N LEU A 641 -13.05 -7.61 -6.85
CA LEU A 641 -13.90 -8.76 -7.17
C LEU A 641 -13.95 -9.80 -6.04
N VAL A 642 -12.79 -10.14 -5.45
CA VAL A 642 -12.67 -11.25 -4.50
C VAL A 642 -12.11 -10.85 -3.15
N GLY A 643 -11.77 -9.58 -2.95
CA GLY A 643 -11.22 -9.10 -1.67
C GLY A 643 -9.84 -9.68 -1.35
N GLN A 644 -9.19 -10.35 -2.31
CA GLN A 644 -7.86 -10.93 -2.11
C GLN A 644 -6.78 -9.97 -2.56
N ASN A 645 -5.63 -10.06 -1.89
CA ASN A 645 -4.48 -9.26 -2.25
C ASN A 645 -3.45 -10.13 -2.99
N VAL A 646 -2.96 -9.61 -4.11
CA VAL A 646 -1.91 -10.23 -4.90
C VAL A 646 -0.83 -9.17 -5.15
N PRO A 647 0.44 -9.41 -4.79
CA PRO A 647 1.50 -8.42 -4.96
C PRO A 647 1.70 -8.03 -6.43
N TYR A 648 1.99 -6.76 -6.71
CA TYR A 648 2.31 -6.29 -8.06
C TYR A 648 3.45 -7.09 -8.69
N ASP A 649 4.54 -7.30 -7.95
CA ASP A 649 5.72 -8.01 -8.43
C ASP A 649 5.39 -9.49 -8.74
N PHE A 650 4.46 -10.11 -8.00
CA PHE A 650 3.92 -11.44 -8.34
C PHE A 650 3.09 -11.41 -9.63
N VAL A 651 2.23 -10.41 -9.84
CA VAL A 651 1.50 -10.25 -11.11
C VAL A 651 2.53 -10.15 -12.25
N ARG A 652 3.55 -9.31 -12.10
CA ARG A 652 4.62 -9.15 -13.11
C ARG A 652 5.32 -10.47 -13.43
N LEU A 653 5.62 -11.26 -12.42
CA LEU A 653 6.26 -12.58 -12.54
C LEU A 653 5.35 -13.62 -13.20
N ALA A 654 4.11 -13.77 -12.71
CA ALA A 654 3.25 -14.91 -12.98
C ALA A 654 2.27 -14.73 -14.15
N ALA A 655 2.05 -13.50 -14.59
CA ALA A 655 1.20 -13.12 -15.73
C ALA A 655 1.68 -13.61 -17.10
N GLY A 656 2.99 -13.87 -17.25
CA GLY A 656 3.61 -14.12 -18.55
C GLY A 656 3.57 -12.92 -19.50
N ARG A 657 4.11 -13.07 -20.72
CA ARG A 657 4.18 -11.97 -21.72
C ARG A 657 2.82 -11.63 -22.36
N SER A 658 1.81 -12.48 -22.24
CA SER A 658 0.49 -12.33 -22.88
C SER A 658 -0.33 -11.19 -22.29
N LEU A 659 -0.16 -10.89 -20.99
CA LEU A 659 -0.80 -9.78 -20.27
C LEU A 659 -0.37 -8.38 -20.73
N TYR A 660 0.64 -8.34 -21.60
CA TYR A 660 1.35 -7.13 -22.01
C TYR A 660 1.43 -6.97 -23.54
N ARG A 661 0.64 -7.75 -24.30
CA ARG A 661 0.64 -7.76 -25.76
C ARG A 661 -0.66 -7.24 -26.36
#